data_AF-A0A6L3K277-F1
#
_entry.id   AF-A0A6L3K277-F1
#
_cell.length_a   1.000
_cell.length_b   1.000
_cell.length_c   1.000
_cell.angle_alpha   90.00
_cell.angle_beta   90.00
_cell.angle_gamma   90.00
#
_symmetry.space_group_name_H-M   'P 1'
#
loop_
_entity.id
_entity.type
_entity.pdbx_description
1 polymer ?
#
loop_
_entity_poly.entity_id
_entity_poly.type
_entity_poly.pdbx_seq_one_letter_code
_entity_poly.pdbx_strand_id
1 'polypeptide(L)'
;MMNITRKKAVQLMLAATCAWLATGCMQEEWERPEQKVKTTICADIPSEDEDVQTRVTVDRTNYKLYWSENDEITVVGFDESDRFKGLELYNVKEIDETDRRQATFEGYSIPQAIKREVYYPSEKVSVDNQGKVKFYLPTQQFQERKNSTEYLSANMILKGTDEDNKRFQMQPVNSIMVFQFTENKLFENVKNLIWTVETENGDKQISLKLGLRIDLDEDIIDKVYIAFMPDSMSVKPGGKFKVQITSDEYTVKTFQFTTTLPDGKKYEAGKYYTADLMDNKYKGCWEEVTTPTEPEVPEEPKVPPTPITEMKLTLQITSGYTDVILPFSGYTPSTCTVNWGDEYATNDGDRAYYPELTCSSGHDATNYFKHTYKEPGTYQITIKSSQVEAGKAQIASLDLYTEGQNFNKNLVSIDTPLLKMDNGSGYQLFSNCTKLESVAENLFMYNEDILSFNRCFIGCRALKAIPEGLFKNCTSAKDFSNCFYSCDLLTEIPEGLFTNCTSATNFYRCFYNCKALMEIPEELFTNCTSATNFSECFYSCDLLTEIPEKLFANCTSATEFNNCFRNCTALTTIPAGLFANCTSATGFNGCFRNCTALTTIPAGLFANCMSATGFDRCFMFCNKVTTIPENLFPASESVKSYVFCFGECEALEKIPEDLFEGNYRATDFSECFNMCSKLKEIPEGLFKDALRADNFKRCFYECKALTQLPEGLFEMNTLATSFYQCFSGCTGLTALPERLFNCPKVTELKLCFEKCSKIAAIPSDLFTNLKRLTSFEEFFSGWNKLEAIPEGLFDQHPDVTSFKNCFKNCTVLTTIPEGLFDKHLKVTSFEGCFEGCRTLTEVPTRLFASPVATSFSNCFSGCSSLTKVADDLFSRNEAATKFSHCFEACSSLTELPNKLFANNKKATDFSHCFVSCRALTELPDDLFIHNTEATDFSYCFGDCETLTKLPDNLFTYNTKATDFSYCFSYGKLKTVPRFLFATNLQVTTFKACFQNCEVLAPNEDIFCSSSALKTRFATRPDISMCFYNIGSAAESRGPAPKLWQLTEIYKNYTNLCKDCFSSACLSNVQGNTNLGEFGRTGVYVNK
;
A
#
# COMPACT_ATOMS: atom_id res chain seq x y z
N MET A 1 11.78 -64.36 14.37
CA MET A 1 12.43 -64.14 13.06
C MET A 1 11.83 -62.91 12.37
N MET A 2 11.91 -61.70 12.98
CA MET A 2 11.05 -60.57 12.56
C MET A 2 11.74 -59.18 12.52
N ASN A 3 12.90 -59.00 13.16
CA ASN A 3 13.65 -57.72 13.13
C ASN A 3 14.68 -57.58 11.99
N ILE A 4 14.96 -58.65 11.24
CA ILE A 4 15.95 -58.62 10.13
C ILE A 4 15.29 -58.06 8.86
N THR A 5 13.99 -58.27 8.67
CA THR A 5 13.25 -57.88 7.46
C THR A 5 13.11 -56.36 7.30
N ARG A 6 12.86 -55.62 8.39
CA ARG A 6 12.73 -54.15 8.32
C ARG A 6 14.04 -53.44 7.92
N LYS A 7 15.21 -53.87 8.44
CA LYS A 7 16.49 -53.29 8.00
C LYS A 7 16.77 -53.53 6.51
N LYS A 8 16.47 -54.72 5.98
CA LYS A 8 16.60 -54.98 4.54
C LYS A 8 15.60 -54.19 3.70
N ALA A 9 14.37 -54.00 4.14
CA ALA A 9 13.39 -53.17 3.42
C ALA A 9 13.83 -51.70 3.33
N VAL A 10 14.34 -51.12 4.43
CA VAL A 10 14.87 -49.75 4.46
C VAL A 10 16.14 -49.63 3.61
N GLN A 11 17.06 -50.60 3.67
CA GLN A 11 18.25 -50.60 2.82
C GLN A 11 17.92 -50.79 1.33
N LEU A 12 16.89 -51.57 0.96
CA LEU A 12 16.46 -51.63 -0.44
C LEU A 12 15.76 -50.34 -0.90
N MET A 13 15.02 -49.64 -0.03
CA MET A 13 14.46 -48.33 -0.39
C MET A 13 15.55 -47.27 -0.56
N LEU A 14 16.54 -47.17 0.32
CA LEU A 14 17.70 -46.28 0.10
C LEU A 14 18.51 -46.69 -1.14
N ALA A 15 18.70 -47.99 -1.39
CA ALA A 15 19.39 -48.44 -2.60
C ALA A 15 18.58 -48.11 -3.87
N ALA A 16 17.24 -48.13 -3.82
CA ALA A 16 16.38 -47.78 -4.94
C ALA A 16 16.37 -46.27 -5.23
N THR A 17 16.34 -45.41 -4.19
CA THR A 17 16.45 -43.95 -4.39
C THR A 17 17.85 -43.54 -4.86
N CYS A 18 18.91 -44.12 -4.29
CA CYS A 18 20.27 -43.93 -4.79
C CYS A 18 20.47 -44.50 -6.21
N ALA A 19 19.78 -45.58 -6.60
CA ALA A 19 19.82 -46.09 -7.97
C ALA A 19 19.11 -45.16 -8.95
N TRP A 20 17.96 -44.58 -8.58
CA TRP A 20 17.27 -43.56 -9.38
C TRP A 20 18.16 -42.33 -9.61
N LEU A 21 18.79 -41.83 -8.54
CA LEU A 21 19.78 -40.74 -8.60
C LEU A 21 20.99 -41.10 -9.48
N ALA A 22 21.40 -42.37 -9.55
CA ALA A 22 22.52 -42.81 -10.38
C ALA A 22 22.16 -43.03 -11.86
N THR A 23 20.92 -43.41 -12.19
CA THR A 23 20.48 -43.62 -13.58
C THR A 23 20.04 -42.34 -14.30
N GLY A 24 19.84 -41.24 -13.58
CA GLY A 24 19.65 -39.92 -14.18
C GLY A 24 20.93 -39.34 -14.82
N CYS A 25 22.11 -39.77 -14.37
CA CYS A 25 23.40 -39.29 -14.88
C CYS A 25 23.81 -39.96 -16.20
N MET A 26 23.08 -39.68 -17.28
CA MET A 26 23.74 -39.51 -18.58
C MET A 26 24.20 -38.05 -18.69
N GLN A 27 25.40 -37.84 -19.23
CA GLN A 27 25.97 -36.51 -19.39
C GLN A 27 25.25 -35.75 -20.53
N GLU A 28 24.30 -34.91 -20.18
CA GLU A 28 24.36 -33.55 -20.72
C GLU A 28 25.55 -32.85 -20.05
N GLU A 29 26.31 -32.06 -20.79
CA GLU A 29 27.45 -31.32 -20.22
C GLU A 29 26.90 -30.22 -19.32
N TRP A 30 27.42 -30.10 -18.09
CA TRP A 30 27.06 -29.02 -17.17
C TRP A 30 27.58 -27.69 -17.73
N GLU A 31 26.80 -27.06 -18.60
CA GLU A 31 26.95 -25.64 -18.90
C GLU A 31 26.87 -24.86 -17.60
N ARG A 32 27.84 -23.96 -17.39
CA ARG A 32 27.80 -23.05 -16.24
C ARG A 32 26.57 -22.16 -16.40
N PRO A 33 25.74 -21.98 -15.36
CA PRO A 33 24.58 -21.09 -15.46
C PRO A 33 25.04 -19.69 -15.87
N GLU A 34 24.58 -19.23 -17.04
CA GLU A 34 25.09 -18.02 -17.66
C GLU A 34 24.92 -16.81 -16.73
N GLN A 35 26.04 -16.17 -16.40
CA GLN A 35 26.05 -15.02 -15.51
C GLN A 35 25.49 -13.81 -16.25
N LYS A 36 24.20 -13.50 -16.07
CA LYS A 36 23.52 -12.33 -16.65
C LYS A 36 24.38 -11.06 -16.55
N VAL A 37 25.02 -10.70 -17.66
CA VAL A 37 25.77 -9.45 -17.79
C VAL A 37 24.79 -8.32 -18.08
N LYS A 38 25.10 -7.09 -17.61
CA LYS A 38 24.49 -5.88 -18.17
C LYS A 38 24.77 -5.87 -19.67
N THR A 39 23.74 -5.68 -20.48
CA THR A 39 23.89 -5.56 -21.93
C THR A 39 23.22 -4.29 -22.42
N THR A 40 23.70 -3.79 -23.55
CA THR A 40 23.22 -2.55 -24.16
C THR A 40 22.75 -2.81 -25.58
N ILE A 41 21.62 -2.21 -25.95
CA ILE A 41 21.11 -2.23 -27.31
C ILE A 41 21.02 -0.81 -27.86
N CYS A 42 21.40 -0.64 -29.12
CA CYS A 42 21.48 0.65 -29.79
C CYS A 42 20.26 0.82 -30.70
N ALA A 43 19.26 1.56 -30.23
CA ALA A 43 17.99 1.73 -30.94
C ALA A 43 17.87 3.16 -31.48
N ASP A 44 17.56 3.25 -32.76
CA ASP A 44 17.40 4.52 -33.48
C ASP A 44 15.93 4.77 -33.80
N ILE A 45 15.51 6.03 -33.69
CA ILE A 45 14.27 6.54 -34.26
C ILE A 45 14.52 6.85 -35.75
N PRO A 46 13.58 6.52 -36.67
CA PRO A 46 13.74 6.74 -38.11
C PRO A 46 14.27 8.12 -38.51
N SER A 47 15.23 8.12 -39.44
CA SER A 47 15.54 9.30 -40.23
C SER A 47 14.52 9.49 -41.34
N GLU A 48 13.85 10.65 -41.35
CA GLU A 48 12.90 11.04 -42.40
C GLU A 48 13.56 11.09 -43.78
N ASP A 49 12.87 10.54 -44.79
CA ASP A 49 12.99 10.97 -46.18
C ASP A 49 12.42 12.40 -46.31
N GLU A 50 13.03 13.24 -47.15
CA GLU A 50 12.63 14.67 -47.24
C GLU A 50 11.18 14.88 -47.73
N ASP A 51 10.59 13.89 -48.41
CA ASP A 51 9.19 13.88 -48.87
C ASP A 51 8.18 13.28 -47.87
N VAL A 52 8.60 12.79 -46.70
CA VAL A 52 7.71 12.13 -45.71
C VAL A 52 7.85 12.76 -44.32
N GLN A 53 7.14 13.87 -44.11
CA GLN A 53 7.09 14.57 -42.81
C GLN A 53 6.46 13.69 -41.72
N THR A 54 7.22 13.37 -40.67
CA THR A 54 6.78 12.54 -39.55
C THR A 54 6.41 13.34 -38.29
N ARG A 55 5.73 12.68 -37.34
CA ARG A 55 5.13 13.22 -36.11
C ARG A 55 5.60 12.35 -34.92
N VAL A 56 5.88 12.86 -33.72
CA VAL A 56 5.95 14.22 -33.12
C VAL A 56 6.30 14.01 -31.62
N THR A 57 6.88 14.87 -30.78
CA THR A 57 7.75 16.07 -30.84
C THR A 57 8.41 16.22 -29.45
N VAL A 58 9.44 17.05 -29.31
CA VAL A 58 9.42 18.29 -28.47
C VAL A 58 10.79 18.98 -28.59
N ASP A 59 10.80 19.96 -29.48
CA ASP A 59 11.69 21.12 -29.49
C ASP A 59 10.83 22.25 -30.06
N ARG A 60 10.87 23.44 -29.45
CA ARG A 60 10.14 24.62 -29.96
C ARG A 60 10.70 25.15 -31.28
N THR A 61 11.79 24.56 -31.76
CA THR A 61 12.57 24.98 -32.92
C THR A 61 12.49 23.98 -34.10
N ASN A 62 12.67 22.66 -33.88
CA ASN A 62 12.93 21.69 -34.96
C ASN A 62 12.01 20.45 -35.08
N TYR A 63 10.99 20.30 -34.22
CA TYR A 63 9.81 19.43 -34.44
C TYR A 63 9.96 17.90 -34.67
N LYS A 64 11.08 17.24 -34.34
CA LYS A 64 11.24 15.77 -34.53
C LYS A 64 10.95 14.92 -33.28
N LEU A 65 10.77 13.60 -33.50
CA LEU A 65 10.86 12.58 -32.44
C LEU A 65 12.32 12.41 -32.00
N TYR A 66 12.55 12.34 -30.69
CA TYR A 66 13.86 12.17 -30.06
C TYR A 66 13.71 11.34 -28.80
N TRP A 67 14.78 10.64 -28.40
CA TRP A 67 14.83 9.98 -27.10
C TRP A 67 14.96 11.00 -25.95
N SER A 68 14.53 10.56 -24.77
CA SER A 68 14.51 11.26 -23.48
C SER A 68 15.15 10.37 -22.41
N GLU A 69 15.79 10.95 -21.39
CA GLU A 69 16.49 10.21 -20.34
C GLU A 69 15.58 9.27 -19.52
N ASN A 70 14.25 9.48 -19.58
CA ASN A 70 13.24 8.68 -18.88
C ASN A 70 12.54 7.65 -19.79
N ASP A 71 13.00 7.44 -21.02
CA ASP A 71 12.37 6.50 -21.95
C ASP A 71 12.72 5.05 -21.58
N GLU A 72 11.69 4.20 -21.54
CA GLU A 72 11.82 2.76 -21.26
C GLU A 72 11.26 1.93 -22.41
N ILE A 73 12.02 0.90 -22.80
CA ILE A 73 11.65 -0.07 -23.83
C ILE A 73 11.46 -1.47 -23.24
N THR A 74 10.49 -2.20 -23.76
CA THR A 74 10.28 -3.61 -23.47
C THR A 74 11.13 -4.45 -24.42
N VAL A 75 11.98 -5.31 -23.89
CA VAL A 75 12.78 -6.29 -24.65
C VAL A 75 12.22 -7.68 -24.37
N VAL A 76 11.80 -8.37 -25.41
CA VAL A 76 11.16 -9.70 -25.37
C VAL A 76 12.14 -10.72 -25.95
N GLY A 77 12.58 -11.68 -25.12
CA GLY A 77 13.65 -12.62 -25.48
C GLY A 77 13.14 -13.96 -26.01
N PHE A 78 13.78 -14.46 -27.07
CA PHE A 78 13.47 -15.74 -27.72
C PHE A 78 14.73 -16.56 -28.00
N ASP A 79 14.64 -17.88 -27.92
CA ASP A 79 15.72 -18.79 -28.35
C ASP A 79 15.71 -19.07 -29.87
N GLU A 80 16.67 -19.86 -30.35
CA GLU A 80 16.79 -20.30 -31.76
C GLU A 80 15.53 -21.00 -32.31
N SER A 81 14.62 -21.46 -31.45
CA SER A 81 13.35 -22.09 -31.84
C SER A 81 12.15 -21.16 -31.70
N ASP A 82 12.38 -19.84 -31.62
CA ASP A 82 11.35 -18.81 -31.37
C ASP A 82 10.53 -19.02 -30.09
N ARG A 83 11.08 -19.75 -29.10
CA ARG A 83 10.42 -19.94 -27.79
C ARG A 83 10.76 -18.80 -26.85
N PHE A 84 9.73 -18.23 -26.22
CA PHE A 84 9.85 -17.14 -25.24
C PHE A 84 10.71 -17.53 -24.03
N LYS A 85 11.55 -16.60 -23.57
CA LYS A 85 12.47 -16.74 -22.42
C LYS A 85 12.24 -15.71 -21.31
N GLY A 86 11.06 -15.10 -21.29
CA GLY A 86 10.76 -13.94 -20.46
C GLY A 86 11.13 -12.61 -21.13
N LEU A 87 10.76 -11.53 -20.44
CA LEU A 87 11.01 -10.16 -20.88
C LEU A 87 11.90 -9.41 -19.90
N GLU A 88 12.41 -8.27 -20.34
CA GLU A 88 13.17 -7.34 -19.53
C GLU A 88 12.89 -5.88 -19.94
N LEU A 89 12.99 -4.97 -18.98
CA LEU A 89 12.83 -3.53 -19.19
C LEU A 89 14.21 -2.86 -19.23
N TYR A 90 14.47 -2.14 -20.33
CA TYR A 90 15.72 -1.42 -20.59
C TYR A 90 15.43 0.09 -20.58
N ASN A 91 16.27 0.85 -19.87
CA ASN A 91 16.14 2.30 -19.75
C ASN A 91 17.23 2.98 -20.60
N VAL A 92 17.03 4.24 -21.01
CA VAL A 92 18.08 5.02 -21.69
C VAL A 92 19.33 5.12 -20.80
N LYS A 93 20.49 4.79 -21.39
CA LYS A 93 21.82 4.94 -20.78
C LYS A 93 22.52 6.20 -21.27
N GLU A 94 22.38 6.48 -22.56
CA GLU A 94 23.09 7.52 -23.29
C GLU A 94 22.29 7.89 -24.54
N ILE A 95 22.21 9.19 -24.84
CA ILE A 95 21.59 9.73 -26.05
C ILE A 95 22.71 10.44 -26.82
N ASP A 96 22.78 10.24 -28.14
CA ASP A 96 23.81 10.90 -28.95
C ASP A 96 23.59 12.43 -28.97
N GLU A 97 24.60 13.19 -28.54
CA GLU A 97 24.56 14.66 -28.48
C GLU A 97 24.45 15.32 -29.87
N THR A 98 24.88 14.61 -30.92
CA THR A 98 24.85 15.10 -32.31
C THR A 98 23.56 14.69 -33.05
N ASP A 99 22.96 13.55 -32.67
CA ASP A 99 21.68 13.10 -33.22
C ASP A 99 20.83 12.36 -32.17
N ARG A 100 20.02 13.11 -31.42
CA ARG A 100 19.14 12.61 -30.35
C ARG A 100 18.07 11.57 -30.77
N ARG A 101 18.01 11.18 -32.05
CA ARG A 101 17.26 10.01 -32.52
C ARG A 101 17.96 8.69 -32.20
N GLN A 102 19.25 8.74 -31.91
CA GLN A 102 20.09 7.58 -31.60
C GLN A 102 20.30 7.53 -30.09
N ALA A 103 19.98 6.39 -29.47
CA ALA A 103 20.29 6.14 -28.07
C ALA A 103 20.88 4.75 -27.87
N THR A 104 21.57 4.61 -26.74
CA THR A 104 21.99 3.35 -26.16
C THR A 104 21.09 3.09 -24.95
N PHE A 105 20.40 1.96 -24.93
CA PHE A 105 19.58 1.51 -23.81
C PHE A 105 20.33 0.43 -23.03
N GLU A 106 20.16 0.38 -21.70
CA GLU A 106 20.78 -0.63 -20.84
C GLU A 106 19.75 -1.40 -20.02
N GLY A 107 19.97 -2.71 -19.92
CA GLY A 107 19.20 -3.64 -19.11
C GLY A 107 20.02 -4.88 -18.81
N TYR A 108 19.37 -5.92 -18.29
CA TYR A 108 20.02 -7.22 -18.11
C TYR A 108 19.76 -8.14 -19.31
N SER A 109 20.74 -9.00 -19.60
CA SER A 109 20.55 -10.09 -20.56
C SER A 109 19.39 -11.01 -20.12
N ILE A 110 18.65 -11.53 -21.09
CA ILE A 110 17.63 -12.58 -20.89
C ILE A 110 18.35 -13.92 -21.18
N PRO A 111 18.31 -14.94 -20.30
CA PRO A 111 19.10 -16.15 -20.48
C PRO A 111 18.57 -16.94 -21.69
N GLN A 112 19.46 -17.61 -22.44
CA GLN A 112 19.07 -18.38 -23.62
C GLN A 112 18.38 -17.56 -24.74
N ALA A 113 18.29 -16.23 -24.62
CA ALA A 113 17.63 -15.35 -25.58
C ALA A 113 18.63 -14.82 -26.62
N ILE A 114 18.62 -15.48 -27.78
CA ILE A 114 19.51 -15.24 -28.92
C ILE A 114 18.89 -14.20 -29.87
N LYS A 115 17.56 -14.17 -29.99
CA LYS A 115 16.77 -13.20 -30.74
C LYS A 115 15.96 -12.34 -29.77
N ARG A 116 15.83 -11.04 -30.06
CA ARG A 116 15.13 -10.09 -29.17
C ARG A 116 14.25 -9.14 -29.96
N GLU A 117 12.95 -9.10 -29.63
CA GLU A 117 12.04 -8.10 -30.17
C GLU A 117 11.91 -6.93 -29.18
N VAL A 118 11.93 -5.70 -29.70
CA VAL A 118 12.12 -4.48 -28.90
C VAL A 118 10.97 -3.51 -29.16
N TYR A 119 10.38 -2.93 -28.12
CA TYR A 119 9.15 -2.14 -28.25
C TYR A 119 9.17 -0.87 -27.38
N TYR A 120 8.67 0.23 -27.94
CA TYR A 120 8.56 1.53 -27.28
C TYR A 120 7.15 2.15 -27.47
N PRO A 121 6.61 2.90 -26.49
CA PRO A 121 7.07 3.01 -25.10
C PRO A 121 6.50 1.87 -24.25
N SER A 122 7.23 1.47 -23.19
CA SER A 122 6.93 0.22 -22.49
C SER A 122 5.51 0.14 -21.92
N GLU A 123 4.89 1.25 -21.51
CA GLU A 123 3.54 1.30 -20.95
C GLU A 123 2.42 1.23 -22.00
N LYS A 124 2.75 1.11 -23.30
CA LYS A 124 1.80 0.77 -24.38
C LYS A 124 1.89 -0.71 -24.79
N VAL A 125 2.81 -1.46 -24.19
CA VAL A 125 3.15 -2.84 -24.58
C VAL A 125 2.62 -3.83 -23.55
N SER A 126 1.86 -4.82 -24.04
CA SER A 126 1.54 -6.04 -23.32
C SER A 126 2.20 -7.23 -24.02
N VAL A 127 2.64 -8.23 -23.27
CA VAL A 127 3.32 -9.43 -23.77
C VAL A 127 2.64 -10.63 -23.10
N ASP A 128 2.18 -11.62 -23.85
CA ASP A 128 1.60 -12.83 -23.25
C ASP A 128 2.66 -13.87 -22.85
N ASN A 129 2.23 -14.95 -22.18
CA ASN A 129 3.09 -16.05 -21.74
C ASN A 129 3.78 -16.83 -22.89
N GLN A 130 3.44 -16.55 -24.16
CA GLN A 130 4.09 -17.07 -25.36
C GLN A 130 5.02 -16.03 -26.02
N GLY A 131 5.20 -14.86 -25.39
CA GLY A 131 6.02 -13.76 -25.92
C GLY A 131 5.33 -12.91 -26.98
N LYS A 132 4.07 -13.20 -27.33
CA LYS A 132 3.33 -12.48 -28.37
C LYS A 132 2.87 -11.13 -27.82
N VAL A 133 3.09 -10.09 -28.61
CA VAL A 133 2.92 -8.70 -28.19
C VAL A 133 1.61 -8.10 -28.69
N LYS A 134 0.93 -7.37 -27.80
CA LYS A 134 -0.27 -6.57 -28.08
C LYS A 134 -0.06 -5.13 -27.64
N PHE A 135 -0.64 -4.21 -28.42
CA PHE A 135 -0.45 -2.77 -28.29
C PHE A 135 -1.70 -2.10 -27.72
N TYR A 136 -1.51 -1.28 -26.69
CA TYR A 136 -2.57 -0.49 -26.07
C TYR A 136 -2.48 0.97 -26.53
N LEU A 137 -3.48 1.39 -27.31
CA LEU A 137 -3.63 2.78 -27.77
C LEU A 137 -5.03 3.27 -27.35
N PRO A 138 -5.17 4.41 -26.65
CA PRO A 138 -6.43 4.80 -26.07
C PRO A 138 -7.45 5.25 -27.12
N THR A 139 -8.68 4.76 -27.00
CA THR A 139 -9.86 5.15 -27.80
C THR A 139 -10.41 6.52 -27.40
N GLN A 140 -9.90 7.12 -26.33
CA GLN A 140 -10.06 8.54 -26.02
C GLN A 140 -8.69 9.21 -25.89
N GLN A 141 -8.41 10.13 -26.80
CA GLN A 141 -7.21 10.95 -26.80
C GLN A 141 -7.54 12.39 -26.36
N PHE A 142 -6.53 13.13 -25.93
CA PHE A 142 -6.67 14.51 -25.46
C PHE A 142 -5.62 15.40 -26.11
N GLN A 143 -6.08 16.44 -26.82
CA GLN A 143 -5.23 17.44 -27.45
C GLN A 143 -5.38 18.76 -26.69
N GLU A 144 -4.31 19.21 -26.02
CA GLU A 144 -4.41 20.32 -25.06
C GLU A 144 -4.78 21.68 -25.67
N ARG A 145 -4.43 21.91 -26.95
CA ARG A 145 -4.57 23.22 -27.64
C ARG A 145 -4.98 23.02 -29.11
N LYS A 146 -5.54 24.07 -29.73
CA LYS A 146 -5.82 24.12 -31.18
C LYS A 146 -4.56 23.77 -31.97
N ASN A 147 -4.69 23.00 -33.05
CA ASN A 147 -3.60 22.58 -33.95
C ASN A 147 -2.39 21.89 -33.28
N SER A 148 -2.38 21.65 -31.96
CA SER A 148 -1.25 21.05 -31.25
C SER A 148 -1.13 19.56 -31.52
N THR A 149 0.11 19.12 -31.65
CA THR A 149 0.49 17.73 -31.90
C THR A 149 1.15 17.08 -30.67
N GLU A 150 1.63 17.88 -29.71
CA GLU A 150 2.50 17.54 -28.56
C GLU A 150 2.14 16.20 -27.87
N TYR A 151 0.85 15.93 -27.65
CA TYR A 151 0.34 14.73 -26.99
C TYR A 151 0.50 13.42 -27.79
N LEU A 152 0.75 13.47 -29.11
CA LEU A 152 0.93 12.29 -29.96
C LEU A 152 2.22 11.54 -29.64
N SER A 153 3.23 12.21 -29.09
CA SER A 153 4.50 11.61 -28.64
C SER A 153 4.25 10.42 -27.71
N ALA A 154 3.48 10.66 -26.65
CA ALA A 154 2.99 9.65 -25.69
C ALA A 154 1.93 8.70 -26.27
N ASN A 155 1.74 8.67 -27.59
CA ASN A 155 0.83 7.78 -28.31
C ASN A 155 1.45 7.22 -29.62
N MET A 156 2.74 7.48 -29.89
CA MET A 156 3.50 6.76 -30.91
C MET A 156 3.93 5.41 -30.37
N ILE A 157 3.88 4.37 -31.20
CA ILE A 157 4.31 3.02 -30.84
C ILE A 157 5.32 2.55 -31.88
N LEU A 158 6.49 2.09 -31.43
CA LEU A 158 7.60 1.66 -32.27
C LEU A 158 8.01 0.20 -31.94
N LYS A 159 8.40 -0.58 -32.95
CA LYS A 159 8.98 -1.93 -32.83
C LYS A 159 10.33 -2.00 -33.54
N GLY A 160 11.32 -2.66 -32.95
CA GLY A 160 12.55 -3.10 -33.63
C GLY A 160 12.89 -4.55 -33.29
N THR A 161 14.01 -5.01 -33.83
CA THR A 161 14.57 -6.35 -33.57
C THR A 161 16.08 -6.20 -33.40
N ASP A 162 16.61 -6.75 -32.30
CA ASP A 162 18.04 -6.78 -32.01
C ASP A 162 18.64 -8.12 -32.43
N GLU A 163 19.64 -8.05 -33.30
CA GLU A 163 20.50 -9.16 -33.75
C GLU A 163 21.95 -8.79 -33.42
N ASP A 164 22.58 -9.51 -32.49
CA ASP A 164 23.96 -9.33 -31.99
C ASP A 164 24.30 -8.00 -31.28
N ASN A 165 23.33 -7.27 -30.71
CA ASN A 165 23.52 -5.93 -30.09
C ASN A 165 23.98 -4.85 -31.10
N LYS A 166 23.67 -5.02 -32.39
CA LYS A 166 23.97 -4.02 -33.43
C LYS A 166 23.06 -2.79 -33.28
N ARG A 167 23.45 -1.65 -33.86
CA ARG A 167 22.56 -0.48 -33.97
C ARG A 167 21.47 -0.77 -35.01
N PHE A 168 20.20 -0.64 -34.64
CA PHE A 168 19.04 -0.92 -35.49
C PHE A 168 17.99 0.20 -35.45
N GLN A 169 17.21 0.29 -36.52
CA GLN A 169 16.18 1.33 -36.70
C GLN A 169 14.80 0.81 -36.28
N MET A 170 14.24 1.41 -35.23
CA MET A 170 12.86 1.17 -34.78
C MET A 170 11.87 1.55 -35.89
N GLN A 171 10.79 0.79 -36.07
CA GLN A 171 9.75 1.04 -37.06
C GLN A 171 8.42 1.40 -36.38
N PRO A 172 7.70 2.45 -36.83
CA PRO A 172 6.40 2.79 -36.29
C PRO A 172 5.36 1.71 -36.58
N VAL A 173 4.67 1.26 -35.53
CA VAL A 173 3.61 0.24 -35.56
C VAL A 173 2.24 0.85 -35.86
N ASN A 174 2.01 2.08 -35.38
CA ASN A 174 0.77 2.81 -35.57
C ASN A 174 0.91 3.95 -36.59
N SER A 175 -0.23 4.54 -36.96
CA SER A 175 -0.34 5.62 -37.94
C SER A 175 -1.21 6.75 -37.37
N ILE A 176 -1.22 7.90 -38.03
CA ILE A 176 -1.89 9.09 -37.47
C ILE A 176 -2.74 9.78 -38.53
N MET A 177 -4.03 9.97 -38.21
CA MET A 177 -4.99 10.71 -39.01
C MET A 177 -4.81 12.22 -38.79
N VAL A 178 -5.09 13.02 -39.80
CA VAL A 178 -5.32 14.47 -39.74
C VAL A 178 -6.75 14.71 -40.18
N PHE A 179 -7.54 15.41 -39.37
CA PHE A 179 -8.82 15.97 -39.80
C PHE A 179 -8.62 17.46 -40.07
N GLN A 180 -9.01 17.93 -41.24
CA GLN A 180 -8.80 19.31 -41.69
C GLN A 180 -10.13 20.04 -41.96
N PHE A 181 -10.23 21.30 -41.50
CA PHE A 181 -11.48 22.08 -41.44
C PHE A 181 -11.37 23.49 -42.05
N THR A 182 -10.35 23.73 -42.87
CA THR A 182 -9.94 25.05 -43.39
C THR A 182 -11.09 25.93 -43.90
N GLU A 183 -11.03 27.22 -43.60
CA GLU A 183 -11.95 28.29 -44.04
C GLU A 183 -13.43 28.19 -43.58
N ASN A 184 -13.76 27.47 -42.50
CA ASN A 184 -15.14 27.35 -42.03
C ASN A 184 -15.42 27.83 -40.58
N LYS A 185 -16.29 28.83 -40.44
CA LYS A 185 -16.75 29.37 -39.14
C LYS A 185 -17.73 28.45 -38.38
N LEU A 186 -18.34 27.45 -39.02
CA LEU A 186 -19.26 26.49 -38.37
C LEU A 186 -18.63 25.68 -37.24
N PHE A 187 -17.30 25.57 -37.21
CA PHE A 187 -16.55 24.81 -36.21
C PHE A 187 -15.69 25.70 -35.30
N GLU A 188 -16.10 26.96 -35.11
CA GLU A 188 -15.64 27.75 -33.97
C GLU A 188 -16.02 27.03 -32.66
N ASN A 189 -15.06 26.88 -31.75
CA ASN A 189 -15.21 26.30 -30.40
C ASN A 189 -15.52 24.79 -30.28
N VAL A 190 -15.00 23.93 -31.18
CA VAL A 190 -15.07 22.46 -30.98
C VAL A 190 -14.49 22.02 -29.62
N LYS A 191 -15.22 21.15 -28.93
CA LYS A 191 -14.80 20.50 -27.67
C LYS A 191 -14.51 19.01 -27.81
N ASN A 192 -15.27 18.31 -28.65
CA ASN A 192 -15.09 16.88 -28.91
C ASN A 192 -15.14 16.60 -30.42
N LEU A 193 -14.27 15.69 -30.88
CA LEU A 193 -14.42 15.00 -32.16
C LEU A 193 -14.52 13.49 -31.92
N ILE A 194 -15.39 12.83 -32.68
CA ILE A 194 -15.55 11.38 -32.73
C ILE A 194 -15.32 10.96 -34.18
N TRP A 195 -14.43 9.99 -34.40
CA TRP A 195 -14.19 9.35 -35.68
C TRP A 195 -14.61 7.89 -35.60
N THR A 196 -15.55 7.47 -36.45
CA THR A 196 -16.09 6.11 -36.49
C THR A 196 -16.03 5.52 -37.90
N VAL A 197 -15.67 4.25 -38.01
CA VAL A 197 -15.52 3.52 -39.28
C VAL A 197 -16.22 2.17 -39.22
N GLU A 198 -16.89 1.78 -40.31
CA GLU A 198 -17.49 0.46 -40.45
C GLU A 198 -16.44 -0.53 -40.96
N THR A 199 -15.89 -1.36 -40.07
CA THR A 199 -14.89 -2.39 -40.42
C THR A 199 -15.57 -3.72 -40.78
N GLU A 200 -14.79 -4.72 -41.18
CA GLU A 200 -15.23 -6.12 -41.31
C GLU A 200 -15.69 -6.70 -39.96
N ASN A 201 -15.11 -6.24 -38.84
CA ASN A 201 -15.39 -6.67 -37.46
C ASN A 201 -16.29 -5.67 -36.71
N GLY A 202 -17.26 -5.09 -37.41
CA GLY A 202 -18.19 -4.08 -36.89
C GLY A 202 -17.62 -2.66 -36.85
N ASP A 203 -18.37 -1.74 -36.26
CA ASP A 203 -17.95 -0.33 -36.14
C ASP A 203 -16.82 -0.16 -35.12
N LYS A 204 -15.85 0.69 -35.44
CA LYS A 204 -14.72 1.06 -34.57
C LYS A 204 -14.62 2.58 -34.47
N GLN A 205 -14.36 3.07 -33.26
CA GLN A 205 -14.47 4.48 -32.91
C GLN A 205 -13.27 4.96 -32.09
N ILE A 206 -12.79 6.16 -32.39
CA ILE A 206 -11.82 6.91 -31.58
C ILE A 206 -12.38 8.30 -31.31
N SER A 207 -12.28 8.76 -30.07
CA SER A 207 -12.69 10.09 -29.61
C SER A 207 -11.47 10.96 -29.29
N LEU A 208 -11.60 12.27 -29.52
CA LEU A 208 -10.60 13.29 -29.20
C LEU A 208 -11.27 14.42 -28.43
N LYS A 209 -10.81 14.65 -27.19
CA LYS A 209 -11.18 15.81 -26.37
C LYS A 209 -10.20 16.96 -26.59
N LEU A 210 -10.71 18.19 -26.70
CA LEU A 210 -9.92 19.40 -26.91
C LEU A 210 -9.91 20.28 -25.66
N GLY A 211 -8.71 20.60 -25.17
CA GLY A 211 -8.48 21.32 -23.92
C GLY A 211 -9.09 22.73 -23.85
N LEU A 212 -9.10 23.28 -22.63
CA LEU A 212 -9.44 24.67 -22.34
C LEU A 212 -8.19 25.41 -21.88
N ARG A 213 -7.54 26.09 -22.84
CA ARG A 213 -6.82 27.34 -22.57
C ARG A 213 -7.52 28.44 -23.37
N ILE A 214 -7.89 29.50 -22.66
CA ILE A 214 -8.48 30.71 -23.25
C ILE A 214 -7.32 31.68 -23.50
N ASP A 215 -6.51 31.39 -24.51
CA ASP A 215 -5.68 32.41 -25.14
C ASP A 215 -6.61 33.19 -26.09
N LEU A 216 -6.85 34.48 -25.81
CA LEU A 216 -8.01 35.22 -26.30
C LEU A 216 -7.96 35.69 -27.77
N ASP A 217 -6.82 35.51 -28.46
CA ASP A 217 -6.50 36.25 -29.69
C ASP A 217 -6.06 35.40 -30.91
N GLU A 218 -6.27 34.07 -30.92
CA GLU A 218 -6.00 33.25 -32.13
C GLU A 218 -7.21 32.43 -32.61
N ASP A 219 -7.59 32.65 -33.88
CA ASP A 219 -8.76 32.13 -34.59
C ASP A 219 -8.67 30.65 -35.01
N ILE A 220 -9.84 30.01 -35.19
CA ILE A 220 -10.10 28.77 -35.96
C ILE A 220 -9.34 27.49 -35.54
N ILE A 221 -9.93 26.31 -35.76
CA ILE A 221 -9.24 25.01 -35.66
C ILE A 221 -9.05 24.50 -37.09
N ASP A 222 -7.84 24.62 -37.64
CA ASP A 222 -7.56 24.13 -38.99
C ASP A 222 -7.38 22.62 -39.03
N LYS A 223 -6.70 22.06 -38.02
CA LYS A 223 -6.30 20.65 -37.97
C LYS A 223 -6.42 20.07 -36.57
N VAL A 224 -6.98 18.87 -36.47
CA VAL A 224 -6.79 18.00 -35.31
C VAL A 224 -6.23 16.65 -35.75
N TYR A 225 -5.57 15.98 -34.83
CA TYR A 225 -4.83 14.76 -35.10
C TYR A 225 -5.40 13.61 -34.26
N ILE A 226 -5.30 12.36 -34.72
CA ILE A 226 -5.65 11.17 -33.94
C ILE A 226 -4.67 10.04 -34.28
N ALA A 227 -3.99 9.48 -33.28
CA ALA A 227 -3.18 8.27 -33.43
C ALA A 227 -4.10 7.03 -33.50
N PHE A 228 -3.82 6.10 -34.40
CA PHE A 228 -4.65 4.91 -34.60
C PHE A 228 -3.87 3.67 -35.07
N MET A 229 -4.34 2.50 -34.69
CA MET A 229 -3.82 1.22 -35.18
C MET A 229 -4.37 0.94 -36.60
N PRO A 230 -3.53 0.73 -37.63
CA PRO A 230 -3.97 0.66 -39.03
C PRO A 230 -5.03 -0.40 -39.31
N ASP A 231 -4.85 -1.61 -38.78
CA ASP A 231 -5.79 -2.72 -38.94
C ASP A 231 -7.13 -2.43 -38.25
N SER A 232 -7.09 -1.79 -37.07
CA SER A 232 -8.27 -1.53 -36.25
C SER A 232 -9.22 -0.47 -36.82
N MET A 233 -8.74 0.41 -37.72
CA MET A 233 -9.57 1.45 -38.35
C MET A 233 -9.79 1.24 -39.86
N SER A 234 -9.38 0.09 -40.42
CA SER A 234 -9.54 -0.18 -41.85
C SER A 234 -11.02 -0.35 -42.24
N VAL A 235 -11.49 0.49 -43.17
CA VAL A 235 -12.88 0.53 -43.65
C VAL A 235 -13.09 -0.61 -44.67
N LYS A 236 -14.14 -1.41 -44.49
CA LYS A 236 -14.48 -2.49 -45.45
C LYS A 236 -14.99 -1.93 -46.80
N PRO A 237 -14.95 -2.71 -47.89
CA PRO A 237 -15.66 -2.37 -49.12
C PRO A 237 -17.15 -2.11 -48.86
N GLY A 238 -17.66 -0.97 -49.34
CA GLY A 238 -19.01 -0.49 -49.06
C GLY A 238 -19.26 0.00 -47.62
N GLY A 239 -18.22 0.07 -46.77
CA GLY A 239 -18.33 0.56 -45.41
C GLY A 239 -18.33 2.09 -45.32
N LYS A 240 -18.95 2.62 -44.26
CA LYS A 240 -18.98 4.07 -44.00
C LYS A 240 -17.79 4.57 -43.19
N PHE A 241 -17.44 5.83 -43.45
CA PHE A 241 -16.54 6.67 -42.68
C PHE A 241 -17.37 7.82 -42.11
N LYS A 242 -17.38 7.97 -40.79
CA LYS A 242 -18.26 8.86 -40.02
C LYS A 242 -17.41 9.78 -39.14
N VAL A 243 -17.77 11.06 -39.04
CA VAL A 243 -17.14 12.01 -38.12
C VAL A 243 -18.22 12.83 -37.44
N GLN A 244 -18.19 12.91 -36.12
CA GLN A 244 -19.08 13.74 -35.31
C GLN A 244 -18.26 14.80 -34.55
N ILE A 245 -18.83 16.00 -34.40
CA ILE A 245 -18.18 17.18 -33.81
C ILE A 245 -19.18 17.88 -32.88
N THR A 246 -18.78 18.22 -31.65
CA THR A 246 -19.66 18.86 -30.65
C THR A 246 -19.08 20.18 -30.12
N SER A 247 -19.94 21.20 -30.00
CA SER A 247 -19.67 22.56 -29.49
C SER A 247 -19.74 22.68 -27.95
N ASP A 248 -19.92 23.90 -27.43
CA ASP A 248 -19.81 24.24 -26.00
C ASP A 248 -21.06 23.96 -25.14
N GLU A 249 -20.92 24.24 -23.83
CA GLU A 249 -21.88 23.92 -22.78
C GLU A 249 -23.19 24.74 -22.83
N TYR A 250 -23.22 25.88 -23.55
CA TYR A 250 -24.38 26.77 -23.60
C TYR A 250 -25.25 26.51 -24.83
N THR A 251 -24.66 26.03 -25.92
CA THR A 251 -25.40 25.54 -27.10
C THR A 251 -24.78 24.25 -27.62
N VAL A 252 -25.15 23.12 -27.01
CA VAL A 252 -24.67 21.78 -27.39
C VAL A 252 -25.26 21.37 -28.74
N LYS A 253 -24.61 21.78 -29.83
CA LYS A 253 -24.86 21.29 -31.19
C LYS A 253 -23.87 20.18 -31.49
N THR A 254 -24.36 19.11 -32.11
CA THR A 254 -23.50 18.06 -32.68
C THR A 254 -23.70 18.03 -34.18
N PHE A 255 -22.60 18.10 -34.94
CA PHE A 255 -22.61 18.00 -36.39
C PHE A 255 -22.02 16.66 -36.81
N GLN A 256 -22.60 16.01 -37.83
CA GLN A 256 -22.16 14.73 -38.34
C GLN A 256 -21.88 14.79 -39.85
N PHE A 257 -20.71 14.29 -40.22
CA PHE A 257 -20.36 13.89 -41.58
C PHE A 257 -20.46 12.38 -41.71
N THR A 258 -20.94 11.88 -42.84
CA THR A 258 -20.90 10.44 -43.16
C THR A 258 -20.76 10.25 -44.66
N THR A 259 -19.80 9.42 -45.06
CA THR A 259 -19.59 9.00 -46.45
C THR A 259 -19.40 7.49 -46.54
N THR A 260 -19.67 6.91 -47.71
CA THR A 260 -19.48 5.47 -47.99
C THR A 260 -18.30 5.29 -48.91
N LEU A 261 -17.41 4.34 -48.62
CA LEU A 261 -16.22 4.04 -49.42
C LEU A 261 -16.45 2.73 -50.20
N PRO A 262 -16.75 2.76 -51.52
CA PRO A 262 -17.13 1.56 -52.28
C PRO A 262 -16.05 0.47 -52.24
N ASP A 263 -14.79 0.85 -52.45
CA ASP A 263 -13.63 -0.06 -52.41
C ASP A 263 -13.05 -0.23 -51.00
N GLY A 264 -13.63 0.45 -50.00
CA GLY A 264 -13.14 0.51 -48.63
C GLY A 264 -11.89 1.39 -48.49
N LYS A 265 -11.17 1.22 -47.38
CA LYS A 265 -9.86 1.86 -47.15
C LYS A 265 -9.05 1.06 -46.13
N LYS A 266 -7.97 0.44 -46.60
CA LYS A 266 -6.91 -0.05 -45.73
C LYS A 266 -5.88 1.05 -45.43
N TYR A 267 -5.24 0.93 -44.29
CA TYR A 267 -4.17 1.80 -43.81
C TYR A 267 -2.91 0.96 -43.55
N GLU A 268 -1.74 1.55 -43.75
CA GLU A 268 -0.43 0.97 -43.43
C GLU A 268 0.10 1.59 -42.13
N ALA A 269 1.10 0.96 -41.51
CA ALA A 269 1.82 1.48 -40.34
C ALA A 269 2.82 2.59 -40.72
N GLY A 270 3.08 3.53 -39.80
CA GLY A 270 4.01 4.64 -40.03
C GLY A 270 3.55 5.67 -41.06
N LYS A 271 2.26 5.71 -41.41
CA LYS A 271 1.73 6.56 -42.50
C LYS A 271 0.85 7.70 -42.01
N TYR A 272 0.72 8.67 -42.91
CA TYR A 272 0.14 9.98 -42.69
C TYR A 272 -1.09 10.08 -43.58
N TYR A 273 -2.27 10.07 -42.96
CA TYR A 273 -3.54 10.10 -43.67
C TYR A 273 -4.26 11.40 -43.34
N THR A 274 -4.75 12.08 -44.38
CA THR A 274 -5.52 13.32 -44.24
C THR A 274 -6.95 13.05 -44.67
N ALA A 275 -7.88 13.22 -43.74
CA ALA A 275 -9.30 13.38 -43.99
C ALA A 275 -9.58 14.88 -44.17
N ASP A 276 -9.45 15.35 -45.40
CA ASP A 276 -10.00 16.66 -45.79
C ASP A 276 -11.52 16.51 -45.91
N LEU A 277 -12.23 17.02 -44.90
CA LEU A 277 -13.69 16.95 -44.83
C LEU A 277 -14.36 18.17 -45.52
N MET A 278 -13.57 19.04 -46.14
CA MET A 278 -13.98 20.33 -46.71
C MET A 278 -13.62 20.50 -48.19
N ASP A 279 -12.94 19.51 -48.81
CA ASP A 279 -12.88 19.33 -50.27
C ASP A 279 -14.24 19.65 -50.91
N ASN A 280 -14.23 20.37 -52.03
CA ASN A 280 -15.44 20.78 -52.77
C ASN A 280 -16.35 19.59 -53.12
N LYS A 281 -15.82 18.35 -53.14
CA LYS A 281 -16.59 17.10 -53.27
C LYS A 281 -17.53 16.81 -52.09
N TYR A 282 -17.23 17.27 -50.88
CA TYR A 282 -17.97 16.98 -49.63
C TYR A 282 -18.64 18.22 -49.01
N LYS A 283 -18.49 19.38 -49.65
CA LYS A 283 -19.02 20.67 -49.19
C LYS A 283 -20.56 20.66 -49.16
N GLY A 284 -21.12 20.52 -47.96
CA GLY A 284 -22.56 20.38 -47.72
C GLY A 284 -22.99 19.00 -47.20
N CYS A 285 -22.08 18.04 -47.03
CA CYS A 285 -22.35 16.71 -46.47
C CYS A 285 -22.31 16.65 -44.93
N TRP A 286 -22.55 17.78 -44.26
CA TRP A 286 -22.60 17.90 -42.80
C TRP A 286 -24.03 18.17 -42.36
N GLU A 287 -24.55 17.30 -41.49
CA GLU A 287 -25.90 17.41 -40.93
C GLU A 287 -25.81 17.81 -39.45
N GLU A 288 -26.66 18.73 -38.99
CA GLU A 288 -26.82 18.96 -37.55
C GLU A 288 -27.64 17.81 -36.97
N VAL A 289 -27.03 17.04 -36.08
CA VAL A 289 -27.67 15.93 -35.37
C VAL A 289 -28.59 16.51 -34.32
N THR A 290 -29.83 16.80 -34.71
CA THR A 290 -30.94 16.83 -33.77
C THR A 290 -30.95 15.51 -33.01
N THR A 291 -30.86 15.54 -31.68
CA THR A 291 -31.11 14.36 -30.86
C THR A 291 -32.44 13.74 -31.27
N PRO A 292 -32.55 12.41 -31.38
CA PRO A 292 -33.83 11.80 -31.69
C PRO A 292 -34.84 12.27 -30.65
N THR A 293 -35.94 12.87 -31.11
CA THR A 293 -37.12 12.97 -30.26
C THR A 293 -37.45 11.56 -29.80
N GLU A 294 -37.60 11.41 -28.49
CA GLU A 294 -38.12 10.21 -27.85
C GLU A 294 -39.37 9.75 -28.63
N PRO A 295 -39.53 8.45 -28.95
CA PRO A 295 -40.69 7.99 -29.67
C PRO A 295 -41.93 8.43 -28.89
N GLU A 296 -42.88 9.09 -29.56
CA GLU A 296 -44.08 9.63 -28.91
C GLU A 296 -44.87 8.49 -28.23
N VAL A 297 -44.57 8.28 -26.94
CA VAL A 297 -45.54 7.76 -25.99
C VAL A 297 -46.77 8.65 -26.18
N PRO A 298 -47.94 8.08 -26.53
CA PRO A 298 -49.10 8.88 -26.87
C PRO A 298 -49.40 9.79 -25.69
N GLU A 299 -49.29 11.11 -25.87
CA GLU A 299 -49.43 12.06 -24.76
C GLU A 299 -50.80 11.87 -24.12
N GLU A 300 -50.82 11.32 -22.89
CA GLU A 300 -51.88 11.66 -21.97
C GLU A 300 -51.89 13.19 -21.88
N PRO A 301 -53.05 13.84 -22.10
CA PRO A 301 -53.08 15.27 -22.36
C PRO A 301 -52.48 16.01 -21.17
N LYS A 302 -51.36 16.71 -21.40
CA LYS A 302 -50.67 17.57 -20.43
C LYS A 302 -51.54 18.78 -20.07
N VAL A 303 -52.61 18.53 -19.33
CA VAL A 303 -53.21 19.50 -18.43
C VAL A 303 -52.12 19.86 -17.43
N PRO A 304 -51.62 21.11 -17.40
CA PRO A 304 -50.60 21.49 -16.44
C PRO A 304 -51.14 21.20 -15.03
N PRO A 305 -50.37 20.54 -14.14
CA PRO A 305 -50.84 20.17 -12.81
C PRO A 305 -51.33 21.43 -12.09
N THR A 306 -52.54 21.36 -11.53
CA THR A 306 -53.19 22.53 -10.93
C THR A 306 -52.27 23.11 -9.84
N PRO A 307 -51.75 24.34 -10.00
CA PRO A 307 -50.68 24.83 -9.15
C PRO A 307 -51.17 24.93 -7.71
N ILE A 308 -50.47 24.24 -6.80
CA ILE A 308 -50.70 24.42 -5.37
C ILE A 308 -50.33 25.85 -4.99
N THR A 309 -51.17 26.48 -4.17
CA THR A 309 -50.93 27.84 -3.65
C THR A 309 -50.46 27.82 -2.19
N GLU A 310 -50.38 26.65 -1.57
CA GLU A 310 -49.88 26.44 -0.22
C GLU A 310 -49.00 25.17 -0.12
N MET A 311 -47.94 25.24 0.69
CA MET A 311 -47.16 24.09 1.13
C MET A 311 -47.08 24.02 2.67
N LYS A 312 -46.98 22.80 3.23
CA LYS A 312 -47.07 22.54 4.68
C LYS A 312 -45.88 21.74 5.21
N LEU A 313 -45.42 22.13 6.39
CA LEU A 313 -44.20 21.65 7.04
C LEU A 313 -44.48 21.49 8.54
N THR A 314 -44.20 20.33 9.12
CA THR A 314 -44.42 20.09 10.55
C THR A 314 -43.10 20.12 11.33
N LEU A 315 -43.04 20.96 12.37
CA LEU A 315 -41.93 21.08 13.31
C LEU A 315 -42.26 20.46 14.67
N GLN A 316 -41.27 19.81 15.30
CA GLN A 316 -41.33 19.37 16.69
C GLN A 316 -40.35 20.17 17.56
N ILE A 317 -40.89 21.20 18.22
CA ILE A 317 -40.17 22.03 19.17
C ILE A 317 -40.06 21.29 20.50
N THR A 318 -38.82 21.13 21.00
CA THR A 318 -38.49 20.36 22.21
C THR A 318 -38.12 21.23 23.42
N SER A 319 -38.07 22.55 23.23
CA SER A 319 -37.68 23.53 24.25
C SER A 319 -38.51 24.80 24.09
N GLY A 320 -38.97 25.37 25.20
CA GLY A 320 -39.63 26.68 25.16
C GLY A 320 -38.66 27.78 24.72
N TYR A 321 -39.20 28.86 24.14
CA TYR A 321 -38.46 29.97 23.54
C TYR A 321 -37.44 29.53 22.45
N THR A 322 -37.85 28.65 21.55
CA THR A 322 -37.01 28.21 20.41
C THR A 322 -37.17 29.16 19.21
N ASP A 323 -36.12 29.91 18.88
CA ASP A 323 -36.05 30.77 17.69
C ASP A 323 -35.89 29.92 16.41
N VAL A 324 -36.75 30.15 15.41
CA VAL A 324 -36.77 29.50 14.09
C VAL A 324 -36.80 30.56 12.99
N ILE A 325 -36.01 30.34 11.93
CA ILE A 325 -35.98 31.16 10.71
C ILE A 325 -36.30 30.23 9.54
N LEU A 326 -37.18 30.66 8.62
CA LEU A 326 -37.38 29.97 7.36
C LEU A 326 -36.29 30.39 6.36
N PRO A 327 -35.53 29.44 5.81
CA PRO A 327 -34.29 29.71 5.08
C PRO A 327 -34.54 30.04 3.60
N PHE A 328 -35.32 31.07 3.33
CA PHE A 328 -35.41 31.64 1.99
C PHE A 328 -34.13 32.39 1.65
N SER A 329 -33.69 32.33 0.40
CA SER A 329 -32.52 33.04 -0.11
C SER A 329 -32.89 33.87 -1.34
N GLY A 330 -32.66 35.17 -1.27
CA GLY A 330 -32.94 36.14 -2.34
C GLY A 330 -34.39 36.64 -2.37
N TYR A 331 -34.77 37.21 -3.52
CA TYR A 331 -36.02 37.95 -3.69
C TYR A 331 -37.21 37.02 -3.93
N THR A 332 -38.37 37.31 -3.32
CA THR A 332 -39.59 36.53 -3.56
C THR A 332 -40.24 36.92 -4.91
N PRO A 333 -40.47 35.97 -5.83
CA PRO A 333 -41.04 36.24 -7.15
C PRO A 333 -42.53 36.58 -7.09
N SER A 334 -43.21 36.26 -5.99
CA SER A 334 -44.61 36.58 -5.73
C SER A 334 -44.81 37.05 -4.28
N THR A 335 -46.03 37.47 -3.91
CA THR A 335 -46.32 37.73 -2.50
C THR A 335 -46.44 36.40 -1.76
N CYS A 336 -45.59 36.22 -0.75
CA CYS A 336 -45.47 35.01 0.05
C CYS A 336 -45.96 35.28 1.48
N THR A 337 -46.81 34.40 2.01
CA THR A 337 -47.38 34.49 3.36
C THR A 337 -47.04 33.22 4.15
N VAL A 338 -46.44 33.37 5.33
CA VAL A 338 -46.07 32.28 6.23
C VAL A 338 -46.95 32.36 7.48
N ASN A 339 -47.68 31.29 7.75
CA ASN A 339 -48.40 31.06 9.00
C ASN A 339 -47.65 30.02 9.82
N TRP A 340 -47.35 30.31 11.09
CA TRP A 340 -46.47 29.50 11.94
C TRP A 340 -47.17 28.39 12.73
N GLY A 341 -48.50 28.30 12.67
CA GLY A 341 -49.27 27.23 13.30
C GLY A 341 -49.50 27.38 14.80
N ASP A 342 -49.35 28.58 15.37
CA ASP A 342 -49.75 28.91 16.75
C ASP A 342 -50.79 30.05 16.83
N GLU A 343 -51.59 30.06 17.90
CA GLU A 343 -52.78 30.93 18.02
C GLU A 343 -52.51 32.29 18.69
N TYR A 344 -51.25 32.62 19.01
CA TYR A 344 -50.92 33.64 20.02
C TYR A 344 -49.95 34.73 19.57
N ALA A 345 -50.50 35.90 19.20
CA ALA A 345 -49.73 37.15 19.11
C ALA A 345 -49.56 37.79 20.51
N THR A 346 -48.51 37.41 21.25
CA THR A 346 -48.27 37.92 22.63
C THR A 346 -47.11 38.92 22.70
N ASN A 347 -47.41 40.23 22.74
CA ASN A 347 -46.38 41.26 23.00
C ASN A 347 -45.78 41.08 24.41
N ASP A 348 -44.55 40.59 24.50
CA ASP A 348 -43.84 40.33 25.75
C ASP A 348 -42.61 41.27 25.85
N GLY A 349 -42.86 42.48 26.37
CA GLY A 349 -41.85 43.51 26.63
C GLY A 349 -41.21 44.13 25.38
N ASP A 350 -40.27 43.40 24.78
CA ASP A 350 -39.35 43.85 23.73
C ASP A 350 -39.46 43.05 22.42
N ARG A 351 -40.31 42.01 22.36
CA ARG A 351 -40.53 41.20 21.15
C ARG A 351 -42.01 41.18 20.75
N ALA A 352 -42.26 41.47 19.47
CA ALA A 352 -43.56 41.29 18.83
C ALA A 352 -43.54 40.00 18.01
N TYR A 353 -44.49 39.10 18.27
CA TYR A 353 -44.63 37.83 17.56
C TYR A 353 -45.91 37.87 16.73
N TYR A 354 -45.81 37.42 15.48
CA TYR A 354 -46.91 37.42 14.53
C TYR A 354 -47.14 35.99 14.06
N PRO A 355 -48.29 35.36 14.35
CA PRO A 355 -48.58 33.99 13.90
C PRO A 355 -48.68 33.89 12.37
N GLU A 356 -48.82 35.03 11.68
CA GLU A 356 -48.73 35.13 10.23
C GLU A 356 -47.88 36.34 9.80
N LEU A 357 -46.95 36.13 8.86
CA LEU A 357 -46.07 37.13 8.25
C LEU A 357 -46.28 37.13 6.72
N THR A 358 -46.15 38.28 6.06
CA THR A 358 -46.25 38.38 4.59
C THR A 358 -45.14 39.24 4.00
N CYS A 359 -44.43 38.71 3.01
CA CYS A 359 -43.44 39.42 2.20
C CYS A 359 -43.99 39.63 0.78
N SER A 360 -44.10 40.89 0.34
CA SER A 360 -44.66 41.23 -0.98
C SER A 360 -43.67 40.92 -2.11
N SER A 361 -44.19 40.52 -3.28
CA SER A 361 -43.43 40.29 -4.51
C SER A 361 -42.35 41.36 -4.76
N GLY A 362 -41.13 40.92 -5.09
CA GLY A 362 -39.99 41.80 -5.40
C GLY A 362 -39.20 42.32 -4.19
N HIS A 363 -39.52 41.89 -2.96
CA HIS A 363 -38.66 42.12 -1.78
C HIS A 363 -37.73 40.94 -1.51
N ASP A 364 -36.63 41.23 -0.83
CA ASP A 364 -35.71 40.22 -0.29
C ASP A 364 -36.39 39.42 0.83
N ALA A 365 -36.40 38.09 0.70
CA ALA A 365 -36.95 37.15 1.68
C ALA A 365 -35.87 36.58 2.63
N THR A 366 -34.59 36.87 2.38
CA THR A 366 -33.44 36.36 3.15
C THR A 366 -33.54 36.74 4.62
N ASN A 367 -33.55 35.75 5.53
CA ASN A 367 -33.86 35.91 6.97
C ASN A 367 -35.14 36.71 7.33
N TYR A 368 -36.07 36.94 6.38
CA TYR A 368 -37.27 37.76 6.60
C TYR A 368 -38.26 37.07 7.54
N PHE A 369 -38.54 35.80 7.26
CA PHE A 369 -39.53 34.99 7.97
C PHE A 369 -38.89 34.31 9.19
N LYS A 370 -39.14 34.89 10.37
CA LYS A 370 -38.61 34.41 11.66
C LYS A 370 -39.68 34.42 12.75
N HIS A 371 -39.61 33.47 13.67
CA HIS A 371 -40.55 33.30 14.79
C HIS A 371 -39.86 32.68 16.00
N THR A 372 -40.49 32.78 17.17
CA THR A 372 -40.03 32.13 18.41
C THR A 372 -41.17 31.30 18.98
N TYR A 373 -41.06 29.97 18.95
CA TYR A 373 -42.04 29.11 19.60
C TYR A 373 -41.84 29.15 21.11
N LYS A 374 -42.82 29.71 21.83
CA LYS A 374 -42.73 29.92 23.28
C LYS A 374 -42.75 28.62 24.07
N GLU A 375 -43.59 27.67 23.70
CA GLU A 375 -43.77 26.39 24.41
C GLU A 375 -43.20 25.22 23.57
N PRO A 376 -42.82 24.09 24.19
CA PRO A 376 -42.58 22.83 23.48
C PRO A 376 -43.89 22.31 22.86
N GLY A 377 -43.84 21.85 21.60
CA GLY A 377 -45.04 21.42 20.88
C GLY A 377 -44.77 20.97 19.45
N THR A 378 -45.80 20.42 18.82
CA THR A 378 -45.83 20.06 17.40
C THR A 378 -46.59 21.14 16.65
N TYR A 379 -45.98 21.77 15.65
CA TYR A 379 -46.52 22.94 14.95
C TYR A 379 -46.47 22.74 13.44
N GLN A 380 -47.58 22.95 12.73
CA GLN A 380 -47.62 22.90 11.26
C GLN A 380 -47.54 24.32 10.68
N ILE A 381 -46.39 24.62 10.08
CA ILE A 381 -46.19 25.84 9.29
C ILE A 381 -46.91 25.68 7.96
N THR A 382 -47.67 26.69 7.55
CA THR A 382 -48.27 26.77 6.21
C THR A 382 -47.71 27.98 5.46
N ILE A 383 -47.12 27.76 4.30
CA ILE A 383 -46.50 28.78 3.46
C ILE A 383 -47.33 28.91 2.18
N LYS A 384 -47.76 30.12 1.84
CA LYS A 384 -48.68 30.40 0.72
C LYS A 384 -48.08 31.39 -0.27
N SER A 385 -48.38 31.19 -1.55
CA SER A 385 -47.98 32.08 -2.64
C SER A 385 -49.20 32.70 -3.32
N SER A 386 -49.09 33.97 -3.71
CA SER A 386 -50.09 34.65 -4.55
C SER A 386 -49.99 34.27 -6.04
N GLN A 387 -49.04 33.43 -6.44
CA GLN A 387 -48.82 33.05 -7.84
C GLN A 387 -49.60 31.77 -8.20
N VAL A 388 -50.41 31.90 -9.25
CA VAL A 388 -51.37 30.89 -9.75
C VAL A 388 -51.16 30.55 -11.24
N GLU A 389 -50.22 31.21 -11.92
CA GLU A 389 -49.81 30.84 -13.28
C GLU A 389 -48.91 29.58 -13.23
N ALA A 390 -49.29 28.54 -13.97
CA ALA A 390 -48.50 27.31 -14.07
C ALA A 390 -47.08 27.57 -14.61
N GLY A 391 -46.09 26.90 -14.04
CA GLY A 391 -44.68 27.00 -14.43
C GLY A 391 -43.95 28.29 -13.98
N LYS A 392 -44.64 29.28 -13.41
CA LYS A 392 -43.99 30.46 -12.80
C LYS A 392 -43.39 30.11 -11.44
N ALA A 393 -42.27 30.76 -11.09
CA ALA A 393 -41.75 30.70 -9.73
C ALA A 393 -42.73 31.36 -8.74
N GLN A 394 -42.91 30.70 -7.59
CA GLN A 394 -43.89 31.04 -6.55
C GLN A 394 -43.20 31.58 -5.29
N ILE A 395 -42.06 31.00 -4.93
CA ILE A 395 -41.25 31.37 -3.75
C ILE A 395 -39.79 31.64 -4.13
N ALA A 396 -39.05 32.34 -3.28
CA ALA A 396 -37.59 32.40 -3.35
C ALA A 396 -36.98 31.00 -3.15
N SER A 397 -35.72 30.81 -3.57
CA SER A 397 -34.99 29.55 -3.36
C SER A 397 -34.76 29.27 -1.87
N LEU A 398 -34.47 28.02 -1.51
CA LEU A 398 -34.33 27.57 -0.11
C LEU A 398 -32.89 27.12 0.20
N ASP A 399 -32.21 27.77 1.14
CA ASP A 399 -30.87 27.37 1.63
C ASP A 399 -30.92 26.92 3.10
N LEU A 400 -31.44 25.71 3.29
CA LEU A 400 -31.47 25.04 4.60
C LEU A 400 -30.08 24.84 5.21
N TYR A 401 -28.98 24.89 4.43
CA TYR A 401 -27.66 24.57 4.93
C TYR A 401 -27.02 25.76 5.67
N THR A 402 -27.04 26.95 5.06
CA THR A 402 -26.42 28.14 5.66
C THR A 402 -27.35 28.82 6.67
N GLU A 403 -28.64 28.99 6.36
CA GLU A 403 -29.59 29.76 7.18
C GLU A 403 -30.49 28.87 8.06
N GLY A 404 -30.75 27.62 7.65
CA GLY A 404 -31.74 26.72 8.27
C GLY A 404 -31.35 26.08 9.61
N GLN A 405 -30.26 26.50 10.26
CA GLN A 405 -29.61 25.73 11.35
C GLN A 405 -30.50 25.35 12.55
N ASN A 406 -31.56 26.10 12.88
CA ASN A 406 -32.56 25.69 13.89
C ASN A 406 -33.83 25.07 13.29
N PHE A 407 -34.14 25.35 12.02
CA PHE A 407 -35.27 24.77 11.30
C PHE A 407 -35.04 23.27 11.07
N ASN A 408 -33.90 22.90 10.49
CA ASN A 408 -33.56 21.50 10.14
C ASN A 408 -33.59 20.58 11.37
N LYS A 409 -33.08 21.07 12.52
CA LYS A 409 -33.05 20.34 13.80
C LYS A 409 -34.45 20.12 14.42
N ASN A 410 -35.48 20.73 13.86
CA ASN A 410 -36.86 20.65 14.35
C ASN A 410 -37.86 20.15 13.31
N LEU A 411 -37.53 20.13 12.01
CA LEU A 411 -38.37 19.59 10.93
C LEU A 411 -38.61 18.08 11.11
N VAL A 412 -39.88 17.68 11.08
CA VAL A 412 -40.33 16.29 11.25
C VAL A 412 -41.00 15.74 10.00
N SER A 413 -41.80 16.54 9.29
CA SER A 413 -42.38 16.12 8.01
C SER A 413 -42.59 17.29 7.04
N ILE A 414 -42.64 16.95 5.76
CA ILE A 414 -43.06 17.84 4.68
C ILE A 414 -44.34 17.25 4.09
N ASP A 415 -45.47 17.90 4.36
CA ASP A 415 -46.80 17.28 4.24
C ASP A 415 -47.43 17.44 2.84
N THR A 416 -46.80 18.24 1.98
CA THR A 416 -47.24 18.56 0.60
C THR A 416 -46.03 18.67 -0.33
N PRO A 417 -46.23 18.71 -1.66
CA PRO A 417 -45.17 19.17 -2.57
C PRO A 417 -44.65 20.57 -2.20
N LEU A 418 -43.44 20.87 -2.64
CA LEU A 418 -42.87 22.22 -2.56
C LEU A 418 -43.52 23.13 -3.61
N LEU A 419 -43.74 24.39 -3.24
CA LEU A 419 -44.03 25.47 -4.20
C LEU A 419 -42.84 25.61 -5.19
N LYS A 420 -43.08 26.13 -6.40
CA LYS A 420 -41.98 26.33 -7.37
C LYS A 420 -41.02 27.41 -6.86
N MET A 421 -39.75 27.06 -6.74
CA MET A 421 -38.67 27.97 -6.36
C MET A 421 -38.18 28.77 -7.58
N ASP A 422 -37.83 30.03 -7.37
CA ASP A 422 -37.04 30.79 -8.33
C ASP A 422 -35.58 30.29 -8.29
N ASN A 423 -35.08 29.73 -9.40
CA ASN A 423 -33.77 29.07 -9.49
C ASN A 423 -33.56 28.06 -8.34
N GLY A 424 -34.48 27.09 -8.24
CA GLY A 424 -34.46 26.03 -7.22
C GLY A 424 -33.25 25.11 -7.31
N SER A 425 -32.80 24.60 -6.17
CA SER A 425 -31.70 23.64 -6.08
C SER A 425 -32.03 22.51 -5.10
N GLY A 426 -31.70 21.26 -5.47
CA GLY A 426 -31.76 20.12 -4.56
C GLY A 426 -30.49 19.94 -3.73
N TYR A 427 -29.43 20.72 -4.00
CA TYR A 427 -28.14 20.63 -3.29
C TYR A 427 -28.31 20.95 -1.81
N GLN A 428 -28.04 19.97 -0.94
CA GLN A 428 -28.13 20.11 0.52
C GLN A 428 -29.50 20.59 1.07
N LEU A 429 -30.57 20.50 0.27
CA LEU A 429 -31.86 21.14 0.55
C LEU A 429 -32.54 20.70 1.85
N PHE A 430 -32.29 19.48 2.36
CA PHE A 430 -32.75 18.99 3.66
C PHE A 430 -31.58 18.50 4.53
N SER A 431 -30.38 19.07 4.31
CA SER A 431 -29.14 18.70 4.98
C SER A 431 -29.25 18.78 6.51
N ASN A 432 -28.95 17.66 7.16
CA ASN A 432 -28.98 17.44 8.60
C ASN A 432 -30.36 17.72 9.25
N CYS A 433 -31.46 17.44 8.54
CA CYS A 433 -32.80 17.38 9.14
C CYS A 433 -32.95 16.12 10.01
N THR A 434 -32.26 16.06 11.15
CA THR A 434 -32.10 14.84 11.96
C THR A 434 -33.39 14.30 12.59
N LYS A 435 -34.47 15.09 12.63
CA LYS A 435 -35.81 14.68 13.07
C LYS A 435 -36.79 14.36 11.92
N LEU A 436 -36.40 14.53 10.66
CA LEU A 436 -37.28 14.33 9.50
C LEU A 436 -37.63 12.85 9.37
N GLU A 437 -38.89 12.49 9.59
CA GLU A 437 -39.40 11.11 9.52
C GLU A 437 -40.02 10.76 8.16
N SER A 438 -40.59 11.74 7.45
CA SER A 438 -41.30 11.54 6.18
C SER A 438 -41.33 12.80 5.29
N VAL A 439 -41.54 12.61 3.99
CA VAL A 439 -41.76 13.68 3.01
C VAL A 439 -42.92 13.32 2.07
N ALA A 440 -43.51 14.32 1.44
CA ALA A 440 -44.62 14.15 0.50
C ALA A 440 -44.22 13.34 -0.74
N GLU A 441 -45.15 12.51 -1.24
CA GLU A 441 -44.92 11.58 -2.35
C GLU A 441 -44.34 12.26 -3.60
N ASN A 442 -44.87 13.42 -3.98
CA ASN A 442 -44.49 14.14 -5.19
C ASN A 442 -43.75 15.45 -4.83
N LEU A 443 -42.84 15.41 -3.86
CA LEU A 443 -42.19 16.59 -3.24
C LEU A 443 -41.70 17.64 -4.25
N PHE A 444 -41.06 17.19 -5.33
CA PHE A 444 -40.42 18.03 -6.34
C PHE A 444 -41.27 18.27 -7.61
N MET A 445 -42.57 17.97 -7.59
CA MET A 445 -43.46 18.06 -8.77
C MET A 445 -43.39 19.38 -9.54
N TYR A 446 -43.21 20.51 -8.86
CA TYR A 446 -43.17 21.84 -9.49
C TYR A 446 -41.72 22.36 -9.71
N ASN A 447 -40.70 21.56 -9.39
CA ASN A 447 -39.28 21.90 -9.48
C ASN A 447 -38.54 20.87 -10.38
N GLU A 448 -39.14 20.58 -11.53
CA GLU A 448 -38.69 19.64 -12.58
C GLU A 448 -37.28 19.97 -13.16
N ASP A 449 -36.89 21.23 -13.04
CA ASP A 449 -35.66 21.83 -13.56
C ASP A 449 -34.41 21.62 -12.68
N ILE A 450 -34.54 20.98 -11.51
CA ILE A 450 -33.40 20.68 -10.62
C ILE A 450 -32.44 19.65 -11.25
N LEU A 451 -31.21 20.08 -11.52
CA LEU A 451 -30.15 19.24 -12.10
C LEU A 451 -29.38 18.38 -11.08
N SER A 452 -29.48 18.68 -9.77
CA SER A 452 -28.72 17.99 -8.72
C SER A 452 -29.49 17.91 -7.39
N PHE A 453 -29.52 16.71 -6.82
CA PHE A 453 -29.97 16.38 -5.46
C PHE A 453 -28.79 15.95 -4.57
N ASN A 454 -27.58 16.41 -4.90
CA ASN A 454 -26.37 16.11 -4.16
C ASN A 454 -26.54 16.51 -2.68
N ARG A 455 -26.37 15.54 -1.77
CA ARG A 455 -26.60 15.68 -0.32
C ARG A 455 -28.01 16.13 0.08
N CYS A 456 -29.04 15.95 -0.75
CA CYS A 456 -30.37 16.50 -0.48
C CYS A 456 -30.90 16.14 0.92
N PHE A 457 -30.86 14.86 1.31
CA PHE A 457 -31.31 14.36 2.61
C PHE A 457 -30.16 13.89 3.51
N ILE A 458 -28.92 14.41 3.32
CA ILE A 458 -27.76 13.98 4.11
C ILE A 458 -28.02 14.13 5.62
N GLY A 459 -27.81 13.07 6.40
CA GLY A 459 -28.01 13.07 7.85
C GLY A 459 -29.47 13.17 8.31
N CYS A 460 -30.45 12.87 7.45
CA CYS A 460 -31.86 12.67 7.86
C CYS A 460 -32.03 11.34 8.60
N ARG A 461 -31.41 11.24 9.79
CA ARG A 461 -31.29 9.99 10.57
C ARG A 461 -32.62 9.38 11.01
N ALA A 462 -33.68 10.18 11.08
CA ALA A 462 -35.03 9.74 11.46
C ALA A 462 -35.90 9.27 10.28
N LEU A 463 -35.43 9.41 9.03
CA LEU A 463 -36.16 9.05 7.82
C LEU A 463 -36.27 7.51 7.72
N LYS A 464 -37.50 7.00 7.78
CA LYS A 464 -37.77 5.55 7.86
C LYS A 464 -37.99 4.90 6.50
N ALA A 465 -38.64 5.62 5.59
CA ALA A 465 -38.94 5.22 4.23
C ALA A 465 -38.85 6.43 3.29
N ILE A 466 -38.58 6.16 2.02
CA ILE A 466 -38.62 7.15 0.93
C ILE A 466 -39.93 6.95 0.16
N PRO A 467 -40.66 7.98 -0.27
CA PRO A 467 -41.81 7.80 -1.16
C PRO A 467 -41.38 7.45 -2.59
N GLU A 468 -42.08 6.52 -3.24
CA GLU A 468 -41.78 6.09 -4.61
C GLU A 468 -41.77 7.25 -5.62
N GLY A 469 -42.76 8.15 -5.52
CA GLY A 469 -42.90 9.29 -6.44
C GLY A 469 -41.88 10.43 -6.26
N LEU A 470 -40.92 10.32 -5.33
CA LEU A 470 -40.14 11.47 -4.83
C LEU A 470 -39.45 12.28 -5.96
N PHE A 471 -38.83 11.58 -6.91
CA PHE A 471 -38.14 12.18 -8.06
C PHE A 471 -38.89 12.01 -9.39
N LYS A 472 -40.18 11.64 -9.36
CA LYS A 472 -41.01 11.28 -10.53
C LYS A 472 -41.04 12.34 -11.64
N ASN A 473 -40.88 13.61 -11.29
CA ASN A 473 -40.92 14.74 -12.24
C ASN A 473 -39.52 15.31 -12.54
N CYS A 474 -38.45 14.73 -12.01
CA CYS A 474 -37.09 15.27 -12.05
C CYS A 474 -36.25 14.62 -13.16
N THR A 475 -36.79 14.60 -14.38
CA THR A 475 -36.19 13.90 -15.55
C THR A 475 -34.83 14.47 -15.98
N SER A 476 -34.58 15.75 -15.68
CA SER A 476 -33.32 16.45 -15.99
C SER A 476 -32.22 16.26 -14.94
N ALA A 477 -32.50 15.57 -13.82
CA ALA A 477 -31.57 15.42 -12.72
C ALA A 477 -30.37 14.51 -13.07
N LYS A 478 -29.15 14.98 -12.80
CA LYS A 478 -27.89 14.31 -13.17
C LYS A 478 -27.13 13.74 -11.97
N ASP A 479 -27.16 14.43 -10.83
CA ASP A 479 -26.33 14.10 -9.66
C ASP A 479 -27.15 13.85 -8.39
N PHE A 480 -27.08 12.62 -7.89
CA PHE A 480 -27.69 12.15 -6.64
C PHE A 480 -26.63 11.82 -5.56
N SER A 481 -25.40 12.34 -5.70
CA SER A 481 -24.30 11.99 -4.79
C SER A 481 -24.62 12.30 -3.33
N ASN A 482 -24.42 11.34 -2.42
CA ASN A 482 -24.70 11.45 -0.99
C ASN A 482 -26.18 11.78 -0.65
N CYS A 483 -27.13 11.57 -1.57
CA CYS A 483 -28.53 12.03 -1.40
C CYS A 483 -29.15 11.59 -0.06
N PHE A 484 -29.04 10.31 0.30
CA PHE A 484 -29.55 9.71 1.55
C PHE A 484 -28.41 9.29 2.51
N TYR A 485 -27.23 9.91 2.40
CA TYR A 485 -26.07 9.60 3.24
C TYR A 485 -26.42 9.71 4.74
N SER A 486 -26.17 8.67 5.52
CA SER A 486 -26.53 8.54 6.94
C SER A 486 -28.02 8.78 7.26
N CYS A 487 -28.93 8.31 6.40
CA CYS A 487 -30.30 7.98 6.80
C CYS A 487 -30.29 6.67 7.62
N ASP A 488 -29.80 6.74 8.86
CA ASP A 488 -29.49 5.56 9.70
C ASP A 488 -30.67 4.59 9.89
N LEU A 489 -31.92 5.09 9.88
CA LEU A 489 -33.17 4.32 10.11
C LEU A 489 -33.94 3.96 8.82
N LEU A 490 -33.39 4.24 7.64
CA LEU A 490 -34.02 3.86 6.36
C LEU A 490 -33.99 2.34 6.19
N THR A 491 -35.16 1.68 6.19
CA THR A 491 -35.25 0.20 6.10
C THR A 491 -35.40 -0.34 4.68
N GLU A 492 -36.00 0.45 3.80
CA GLU A 492 -36.42 0.06 2.44
C GLU A 492 -36.15 1.20 1.45
N ILE A 493 -35.98 0.84 0.17
CA ILE A 493 -35.91 1.78 -0.95
C ILE A 493 -37.06 1.42 -1.92
N PRO A 494 -37.87 2.35 -2.43
CA PRO A 494 -38.88 2.05 -3.44
C PRO A 494 -38.24 1.63 -4.77
N GLU A 495 -38.81 0.63 -5.43
CA GLU A 495 -38.40 0.18 -6.77
C GLU A 495 -38.47 1.33 -7.80
N GLY A 496 -39.55 2.13 -7.76
CA GLY A 496 -39.79 3.23 -8.69
C GLY A 496 -38.93 4.49 -8.50
N LEU A 497 -38.05 4.54 -7.49
CA LEU A 497 -37.46 5.81 -6.99
C LEU A 497 -36.70 6.61 -8.06
N PHE A 498 -36.01 5.95 -8.98
CA PHE A 498 -35.23 6.60 -10.05
C PHE A 498 -35.75 6.31 -11.47
N THR A 499 -36.94 5.70 -11.61
CA THR A 499 -37.49 5.25 -12.92
C THR A 499 -37.56 6.37 -13.97
N ASN A 500 -37.81 7.62 -13.55
CA ASN A 500 -37.88 8.76 -14.47
C ASN A 500 -36.56 9.57 -14.55
N CYS A 501 -35.53 9.19 -13.80
CA CYS A 501 -34.24 9.90 -13.74
C CYS A 501 -33.26 9.40 -14.81
N THR A 502 -33.69 9.39 -16.07
CA THR A 502 -32.90 8.90 -17.23
C THR A 502 -31.62 9.70 -17.48
N SER A 503 -31.60 10.98 -17.07
CA SER A 503 -30.42 11.85 -17.11
C SER A 503 -29.37 11.59 -16.02
N ALA A 504 -29.64 10.68 -15.06
CA ALA A 504 -28.77 10.47 -13.91
C ALA A 504 -27.41 9.89 -14.31
N THR A 505 -26.33 10.59 -13.96
CA THR A 505 -24.95 10.17 -14.22
C THR A 505 -24.20 9.74 -12.95
N ASN A 506 -24.60 10.20 -11.77
CA ASN A 506 -23.78 10.04 -10.56
C ASN A 506 -24.60 9.70 -9.29
N PHE A 507 -24.28 8.56 -8.68
CA PHE A 507 -24.87 8.02 -7.44
C PHE A 507 -23.82 7.81 -6.33
N TYR A 508 -22.65 8.46 -6.42
CA TYR A 508 -21.58 8.35 -5.43
C TYR A 508 -22.09 8.54 -3.99
N ARG A 509 -21.93 7.54 -3.12
CA ARG A 509 -22.42 7.52 -1.73
C ARG A 509 -23.94 7.71 -1.54
N CYS A 510 -24.79 7.45 -2.54
CA CYS A 510 -26.23 7.76 -2.47
C CYS A 510 -26.91 7.25 -1.17
N PHE A 511 -26.68 5.98 -0.81
CA PHE A 511 -27.22 5.32 0.40
C PHE A 511 -26.11 4.99 1.43
N TYR A 512 -24.99 5.70 1.41
CA TYR A 512 -23.88 5.48 2.33
C TYR A 512 -24.35 5.52 3.80
N ASN A 513 -24.01 4.50 4.59
CA ASN A 513 -24.35 4.37 5.99
C ASN A 513 -25.88 4.35 6.26
N CYS A 514 -26.69 3.84 5.33
CA CYS A 514 -28.08 3.46 5.61
C CYS A 514 -28.11 2.14 6.39
N LYS A 515 -27.76 2.20 7.68
CA LYS A 515 -27.50 1.00 8.51
C LYS A 515 -28.70 0.08 8.70
N ALA A 516 -29.92 0.61 8.64
CA ALA A 516 -31.15 -0.16 8.76
C ALA A 516 -31.61 -0.84 7.45
N LEU A 517 -30.95 -0.56 6.31
CA LEU A 517 -31.33 -1.09 5.00
C LEU A 517 -31.06 -2.60 4.94
N MET A 518 -32.09 -3.39 4.66
CA MET A 518 -32.03 -4.86 4.62
C MET A 518 -31.95 -5.44 3.20
N GLU A 519 -32.54 -4.75 2.23
CA GLU A 519 -32.71 -5.17 0.84
C GLU A 519 -32.54 -3.99 -0.13
N ILE A 520 -32.36 -4.30 -1.42
CA ILE A 520 -32.29 -3.31 -2.52
C ILE A 520 -33.27 -3.80 -3.60
N PRO A 521 -34.12 -2.94 -4.21
CA PRO A 521 -34.97 -3.35 -5.33
C PRO A 521 -34.15 -3.73 -6.57
N GLU A 522 -34.60 -4.75 -7.30
CA GLU A 522 -33.87 -5.26 -8.46
C GLU A 522 -33.78 -4.25 -9.61
N GLU A 523 -34.85 -3.50 -9.87
CA GLU A 523 -34.98 -2.58 -11.01
C GLU A 523 -34.62 -1.12 -10.65
N LEU A 524 -34.01 -0.88 -9.47
CA LEU A 524 -33.76 0.47 -8.90
C LEU A 524 -33.00 1.44 -9.84
N PHE A 525 -32.11 0.92 -10.70
CA PHE A 525 -31.33 1.71 -11.66
C PHE A 525 -31.65 1.40 -13.13
N THR A 526 -32.73 0.66 -13.42
CA THR A 526 -33.04 0.10 -14.75
C THR A 526 -33.14 1.16 -15.86
N ASN A 527 -33.59 2.38 -15.54
CA ASN A 527 -33.66 3.49 -16.50
C ASN A 527 -32.46 4.46 -16.42
N CYS A 528 -31.53 4.28 -15.50
CA CYS A 528 -30.35 5.12 -15.30
C CYS A 528 -29.18 4.68 -16.21
N THR A 529 -29.43 4.54 -17.51
CA THR A 529 -28.46 4.09 -18.52
C THR A 529 -27.27 5.04 -18.67
N SER A 530 -27.44 6.31 -18.31
CA SER A 530 -26.42 7.36 -18.29
C SER A 530 -25.47 7.29 -17.07
N ALA A 531 -25.71 6.39 -16.11
CA ALA A 531 -24.98 6.34 -14.85
C ALA A 531 -23.52 5.87 -15.03
N THR A 532 -22.57 6.68 -14.54
CA THR A 532 -21.13 6.41 -14.61
C THR A 532 -20.51 6.04 -13.26
N ASN A 533 -21.05 6.52 -12.14
CA ASN A 533 -20.43 6.38 -10.82
C ASN A 533 -21.38 5.88 -9.73
N PHE A 534 -21.07 4.70 -9.19
CA PHE A 534 -21.72 4.04 -8.05
C PHE A 534 -20.75 3.81 -6.87
N SER A 535 -19.60 4.49 -6.85
CA SER A 535 -18.62 4.31 -5.77
C SER A 535 -19.24 4.61 -4.40
N GLU A 536 -18.96 3.74 -3.43
CA GLU A 536 -19.47 3.81 -2.06
C GLU A 536 -21.01 3.90 -1.92
N CYS A 537 -21.80 3.57 -2.97
CA CYS A 537 -23.25 3.79 -3.00
C CYS A 537 -24.00 3.14 -1.82
N PHE A 538 -23.64 1.90 -1.46
CA PHE A 538 -24.24 1.11 -0.36
C PHE A 538 -23.22 0.83 0.77
N TYR A 539 -22.16 1.63 0.87
CA TYR A 539 -21.12 1.46 1.89
C TYR A 539 -21.72 1.49 3.32
N SER A 540 -21.42 0.49 4.15
CA SER A 540 -21.96 0.33 5.51
C SER A 540 -23.49 0.32 5.60
N CYS A 541 -24.15 -0.30 4.62
CA CYS A 541 -25.47 -0.91 4.82
C CYS A 541 -25.28 -2.19 5.64
N ASP A 542 -24.96 -2.04 6.93
CA ASP A 542 -24.43 -3.11 7.78
C ASP A 542 -25.36 -4.35 7.87
N LEU A 543 -26.67 -4.18 7.65
CA LEU A 543 -27.72 -5.21 7.68
C LEU A 543 -28.13 -5.79 6.31
N LEU A 544 -27.58 -5.31 5.19
CA LEU A 544 -27.90 -5.81 3.84
C LEU A 544 -27.47 -7.27 3.69
N THR A 545 -28.41 -8.19 3.43
CA THR A 545 -28.15 -9.65 3.42
C THR A 545 -27.83 -10.24 2.05
N GLU A 546 -28.35 -9.62 0.98
CA GLU A 546 -28.23 -10.05 -0.41
C GLU A 546 -28.21 -8.83 -1.37
N ILE A 547 -27.88 -9.07 -2.65
CA ILE A 547 -27.88 -8.05 -3.71
C ILE A 547 -28.66 -8.64 -4.90
N PRO A 548 -29.56 -7.90 -5.57
CA PRO A 548 -30.25 -8.38 -6.78
C PRO A 548 -29.31 -8.57 -7.96
N GLU A 549 -29.57 -9.58 -8.79
CA GLU A 549 -28.70 -9.89 -9.94
C GLU A 549 -28.74 -8.81 -11.03
N LYS A 550 -29.91 -8.22 -11.33
CA LYS A 550 -30.03 -7.19 -12.38
C LYS A 550 -29.78 -5.74 -11.94
N LEU A 551 -29.34 -5.50 -10.70
CA LEU A 551 -29.21 -4.15 -10.11
C LEU A 551 -28.43 -3.13 -10.98
N PHE A 552 -27.45 -3.57 -11.76
CA PHE A 552 -26.69 -2.73 -12.70
C PHE A 552 -26.82 -3.14 -14.17
N ALA A 553 -27.80 -4.00 -14.52
CA ALA A 553 -27.89 -4.63 -15.84
C ALA A 553 -27.99 -3.63 -17.00
N ASN A 554 -28.63 -2.48 -16.81
CA ASN A 554 -28.76 -1.43 -17.82
C ASN A 554 -27.72 -0.31 -17.68
N CYS A 555 -26.87 -0.33 -16.64
CA CYS A 555 -25.86 0.69 -16.36
C CYS A 555 -24.56 0.45 -17.16
N THR A 556 -24.67 0.31 -18.48
CA THR A 556 -23.54 0.02 -19.39
C THR A 556 -22.51 1.15 -19.45
N SER A 557 -22.90 2.37 -19.08
CA SER A 557 -22.04 3.54 -18.94
C SER A 557 -21.19 3.55 -17.65
N ALA A 558 -21.40 2.60 -16.74
CA ALA A 558 -20.78 2.61 -15.41
C ALA A 558 -19.27 2.35 -15.46
N THR A 559 -18.49 3.29 -14.92
CA THR A 559 -17.03 3.23 -14.81
C THR A 559 -16.57 2.92 -13.38
N GLU A 560 -17.22 3.44 -12.35
CA GLU A 560 -16.67 3.43 -10.97
C GLU A 560 -17.59 2.76 -9.93
N PHE A 561 -17.13 1.64 -9.35
CA PHE A 561 -17.79 0.85 -8.31
C PHE A 561 -16.94 0.70 -7.03
N ASN A 562 -15.94 1.56 -6.82
CA ASN A 562 -15.02 1.43 -5.68
C ASN A 562 -15.77 1.46 -4.35
N ASN A 563 -15.47 0.50 -3.47
CA ASN A 563 -16.09 0.35 -2.14
C ASN A 563 -17.64 0.29 -2.15
N CYS A 564 -18.30 -0.04 -3.27
CA CYS A 564 -19.76 0.08 -3.44
C CYS A 564 -20.57 -0.63 -2.33
N PHE A 565 -20.19 -1.86 -1.96
CA PHE A 565 -20.82 -2.68 -0.92
C PHE A 565 -19.91 -2.89 0.30
N ARG A 566 -18.87 -2.06 0.48
CA ARG A 566 -17.92 -2.21 1.58
C ARG A 566 -18.61 -2.10 2.94
N ASN A 567 -18.21 -2.94 3.89
CA ASN A 567 -18.82 -3.10 5.21
C ASN A 567 -20.29 -3.54 5.19
N CYS A 568 -20.83 -4.15 4.12
CA CYS A 568 -22.13 -4.84 4.19
C CYS A 568 -21.95 -6.14 5.01
N THR A 569 -21.86 -6.01 6.34
CA THR A 569 -21.41 -7.08 7.23
C THR A 569 -22.36 -8.27 7.32
N ALA A 570 -23.63 -8.09 6.96
CA ALA A 570 -24.63 -9.15 6.87
C ALA A 570 -24.67 -9.87 5.51
N LEU A 571 -23.97 -9.36 4.47
CA LEU A 571 -24.03 -9.88 3.10
C LEU A 571 -23.48 -11.31 3.04
N THR A 572 -24.31 -12.27 2.63
CA THR A 572 -23.95 -13.70 2.68
C THR A 572 -23.46 -14.26 1.34
N THR A 573 -23.95 -13.71 0.22
CA THR A 573 -23.69 -14.14 -1.16
C THR A 573 -23.65 -12.93 -2.09
N ILE A 574 -23.06 -13.11 -3.28
CA ILE A 574 -23.09 -12.13 -4.39
C ILE A 574 -23.66 -12.86 -5.62
N PRO A 575 -24.60 -12.28 -6.39
CA PRO A 575 -25.10 -12.90 -7.63
C PRO A 575 -24.06 -12.82 -8.76
N ALA A 576 -24.03 -13.81 -9.65
CA ALA A 576 -23.01 -13.92 -10.68
C ALA A 576 -23.13 -12.81 -11.75
N GLY A 577 -24.36 -12.46 -12.15
CA GLY A 577 -24.63 -11.47 -13.20
C GLY A 577 -24.39 -10.00 -12.83
N LEU A 578 -24.04 -9.68 -11.57
CA LEU A 578 -24.09 -8.31 -11.00
C LEU A 578 -23.40 -7.23 -11.85
N PHE A 579 -22.27 -7.55 -12.47
CA PHE A 579 -21.50 -6.64 -13.31
C PHE A 579 -21.40 -7.10 -14.78
N ALA A 580 -22.23 -8.06 -15.21
CA ALA A 580 -22.10 -8.73 -16.50
C ALA A 580 -22.17 -7.77 -17.72
N ASN A 581 -22.88 -6.65 -17.58
CA ASN A 581 -23.02 -5.62 -18.62
C ASN A 581 -22.12 -4.38 -18.38
N CYS A 582 -21.38 -4.33 -17.27
CA CYS A 582 -20.54 -3.20 -16.87
C CYS A 582 -19.15 -3.26 -17.53
N THR A 583 -19.11 -3.41 -18.86
CA THR A 583 -17.86 -3.57 -19.64
C THR A 583 -16.96 -2.32 -19.60
N SER A 584 -17.56 -1.15 -19.36
CA SER A 584 -16.90 0.15 -19.16
C SER A 584 -16.21 0.31 -17.79
N ALA A 585 -16.41 -0.62 -16.85
CA ALA A 585 -15.99 -0.45 -15.46
C ALA A 585 -14.47 -0.48 -15.28
N THR A 586 -13.91 0.60 -14.72
CA THR A 586 -12.49 0.86 -14.47
C THR A 586 -12.08 0.62 -13.01
N GLY A 587 -12.96 0.82 -12.03
CA GLY A 587 -12.63 0.78 -10.60
C GLY A 587 -13.53 -0.14 -9.76
N PHE A 588 -12.93 -1.20 -9.19
CA PHE A 588 -13.57 -2.13 -8.24
C PHE A 588 -12.86 -2.17 -6.87
N ASN A 589 -12.01 -1.19 -6.58
CA ASN A 589 -11.15 -1.21 -5.40
C ASN A 589 -11.99 -1.19 -4.12
N GLY A 590 -11.82 -2.21 -3.28
CA GLY A 590 -12.54 -2.40 -2.02
C GLY A 590 -14.02 -2.76 -2.15
N CYS A 591 -14.54 -3.13 -3.33
CA CYS A 591 -15.98 -3.24 -3.61
C CYS A 591 -16.78 -4.05 -2.56
N PHE A 592 -16.28 -5.21 -2.14
CA PHE A 592 -16.87 -6.09 -1.13
C PHE A 592 -16.03 -6.18 0.16
N ARG A 593 -15.12 -5.23 0.40
CA ARG A 593 -14.25 -5.23 1.58
C ARG A 593 -15.07 -5.31 2.86
N ASN A 594 -14.66 -6.16 3.80
CA ASN A 594 -15.27 -6.32 5.12
C ASN A 594 -16.75 -6.79 5.07
N CYS A 595 -17.14 -7.51 4.01
CA CYS A 595 -18.36 -8.33 4.00
C CYS A 595 -18.13 -9.62 4.79
N THR A 596 -17.99 -9.51 6.12
CA THR A 596 -17.55 -10.61 7.00
C THR A 596 -18.53 -11.78 7.11
N ALA A 597 -19.76 -11.65 6.59
CA ALA A 597 -20.69 -12.76 6.43
C ALA A 597 -20.56 -13.55 5.10
N LEU A 598 -19.83 -13.03 4.11
CA LEU A 598 -19.75 -13.60 2.76
C LEU A 598 -19.11 -14.99 2.78
N THR A 599 -19.83 -16.01 2.33
CA THR A 599 -19.37 -17.41 2.35
C THR A 599 -18.81 -17.89 1.02
N THR A 600 -19.29 -17.34 -0.10
CA THR A 600 -18.92 -17.73 -1.46
C THR A 600 -18.83 -16.52 -2.38
N ILE A 601 -17.80 -16.48 -3.23
CA ILE A 601 -17.72 -15.57 -4.37
C ILE A 601 -18.19 -16.35 -5.62
N PRO A 602 -19.06 -15.80 -6.49
CA PRO A 602 -19.46 -16.47 -7.71
C PRO A 602 -18.36 -16.44 -8.78
N ALA A 603 -18.27 -17.48 -9.60
CA ALA A 603 -17.43 -17.50 -10.80
C ALA A 603 -17.92 -16.45 -11.82
N GLY A 604 -17.01 -15.88 -12.61
CA GLY A 604 -17.35 -14.92 -13.67
C GLY A 604 -17.68 -13.49 -13.23
N LEU A 605 -17.70 -13.19 -11.93
CA LEU A 605 -18.23 -11.92 -11.38
C LEU A 605 -17.69 -10.64 -12.05
N PHE A 606 -16.42 -10.64 -12.44
CA PHE A 606 -15.79 -9.51 -13.14
C PHE A 606 -15.31 -9.86 -14.57
N ALA A 607 -15.63 -11.05 -15.09
CA ALA A 607 -15.04 -11.57 -16.34
C ALA A 607 -15.31 -10.67 -17.56
N ASN A 608 -16.46 -9.98 -17.59
CA ASN A 608 -16.81 -9.03 -18.66
C ASN A 608 -16.25 -7.61 -18.44
N CYS A 609 -15.68 -7.30 -17.27
CA CYS A 609 -15.21 -5.97 -16.88
C CYS A 609 -13.82 -5.66 -17.46
N MET A 610 -13.66 -5.79 -18.78
CA MET A 610 -12.37 -5.70 -19.48
C MET A 610 -11.64 -4.35 -19.30
N SER A 611 -12.35 -3.30 -18.90
CA SER A 611 -11.78 -1.97 -18.61
C SER A 611 -11.15 -1.86 -17.21
N ALA A 612 -11.29 -2.87 -16.35
CA ALA A 612 -10.87 -2.81 -14.94
C ALA A 612 -9.37 -2.56 -14.79
N THR A 613 -9.00 -1.63 -13.91
CA THR A 613 -7.61 -1.19 -13.71
C THR A 613 -6.94 -1.78 -12.47
N GLY A 614 -7.73 -2.30 -11.53
CA GLY A 614 -7.27 -2.92 -10.29
C GLY A 614 -8.42 -3.48 -9.45
N PHE A 615 -8.08 -4.41 -8.58
CA PHE A 615 -9.00 -5.05 -7.62
C PHE A 615 -8.47 -4.92 -6.18
N ASP A 616 -7.80 -3.80 -5.88
CA ASP A 616 -7.19 -3.52 -4.59
C ASP A 616 -8.20 -3.72 -3.45
N ARG A 617 -7.87 -4.55 -2.47
CA ARG A 617 -8.68 -4.81 -1.26
C ARG A 617 -10.10 -5.32 -1.56
N CYS A 618 -10.41 -5.78 -2.79
CA CYS A 618 -11.79 -6.02 -3.24
C CYS A 618 -12.58 -6.95 -2.32
N PHE A 619 -11.94 -8.01 -1.81
CA PHE A 619 -12.50 -8.97 -0.85
C PHE A 619 -11.76 -8.96 0.50
N MET A 620 -10.95 -7.94 0.80
CA MET A 620 -10.19 -7.88 2.06
C MET A 620 -11.15 -7.98 3.26
N PHE A 621 -10.84 -8.79 4.28
CA PHE A 621 -11.73 -9.13 5.41
C PHE A 621 -13.03 -9.89 5.03
N CYS A 622 -13.05 -10.70 3.97
CA CYS A 622 -14.13 -11.66 3.74
C CYS A 622 -13.90 -12.97 4.52
N ASN A 623 -13.81 -12.89 5.85
CA ASN A 623 -13.32 -13.93 6.78
C ASN A 623 -14.06 -15.29 6.76
N LYS A 624 -15.13 -15.46 5.97
CA LYS A 624 -15.86 -16.74 5.79
C LYS A 624 -15.70 -17.37 4.41
N VAL A 625 -15.09 -16.69 3.43
CA VAL A 625 -14.81 -17.27 2.11
C VAL A 625 -13.75 -18.38 2.27
N THR A 626 -14.06 -19.58 1.79
CA THR A 626 -13.17 -20.75 1.90
C THR A 626 -12.47 -21.11 0.59
N THR A 627 -12.98 -20.66 -0.55
CA THR A 627 -12.44 -20.92 -1.90
C THR A 627 -12.64 -19.71 -2.79
N ILE A 628 -11.64 -19.36 -3.58
CA ILE A 628 -11.79 -18.43 -4.72
C ILE A 628 -12.25 -19.24 -5.95
N PRO A 629 -13.25 -18.77 -6.71
CA PRO A 629 -13.71 -19.45 -7.94
C PRO A 629 -12.76 -19.22 -9.12
N GLU A 630 -12.75 -20.17 -10.05
CA GLU A 630 -12.17 -20.04 -11.40
C GLU A 630 -12.81 -18.85 -12.14
N ASN A 631 -12.09 -18.26 -13.10
CA ASN A 631 -12.60 -17.18 -13.97
C ASN A 631 -13.20 -15.97 -13.21
N LEU A 632 -12.67 -15.62 -12.03
CA LEU A 632 -13.18 -14.52 -11.21
C LEU A 632 -12.91 -13.14 -11.83
N PHE A 633 -11.68 -12.92 -12.29
CA PHE A 633 -11.21 -11.66 -12.86
C PHE A 633 -11.26 -11.68 -14.40
N PRO A 634 -11.34 -10.52 -15.07
CA PRO A 634 -11.25 -10.45 -16.52
C PRO A 634 -9.83 -10.76 -16.98
N ALA A 635 -9.70 -11.55 -18.05
CA ALA A 635 -8.45 -11.80 -18.75
C ALA A 635 -7.99 -10.54 -19.53
N SER A 636 -7.61 -9.51 -18.78
CA SER A 636 -7.42 -8.15 -19.26
C SER A 636 -6.04 -7.58 -18.97
N GLU A 637 -5.50 -6.92 -19.99
CA GLU A 637 -4.26 -6.13 -19.98
C GLU A 637 -4.43 -4.76 -19.28
N SER A 638 -5.66 -4.39 -18.92
CA SER A 638 -5.95 -3.13 -18.22
C SER A 638 -5.55 -3.17 -16.73
N VAL A 639 -5.56 -4.36 -16.13
CA VAL A 639 -5.35 -4.56 -14.69
C VAL A 639 -3.88 -4.38 -14.32
N LYS A 640 -3.63 -3.56 -13.29
CA LYS A 640 -2.27 -3.23 -12.79
C LYS A 640 -1.99 -3.71 -11.36
N SER A 641 -3.02 -3.91 -10.54
CA SER A 641 -2.86 -4.04 -9.09
C SER A 641 -3.89 -4.97 -8.46
N TYR A 642 -3.40 -5.84 -7.57
CA TYR A 642 -4.16 -6.79 -6.75
C TYR A 642 -3.87 -6.61 -5.26
N VAL A 643 -3.47 -5.40 -4.86
CA VAL A 643 -2.92 -5.12 -3.53
C VAL A 643 -3.96 -5.36 -2.43
N PHE A 644 -3.64 -6.21 -1.46
CA PHE A 644 -4.56 -6.74 -0.43
C PHE A 644 -5.86 -7.40 -0.98
N CYS A 645 -5.94 -7.84 -2.24
CA CYS A 645 -7.22 -8.24 -2.86
C CYS A 645 -8.05 -9.25 -2.03
N PHE A 646 -7.41 -10.28 -1.48
CA PHE A 646 -7.98 -11.27 -0.56
C PHE A 646 -7.36 -11.19 0.85
N GLY A 647 -6.76 -10.05 1.19
CA GLY A 647 -6.06 -9.85 2.46
C GLY A 647 -6.98 -10.09 3.67
N GLU A 648 -6.46 -10.77 4.69
CA GLU A 648 -7.17 -11.15 5.91
C GLU A 648 -8.42 -12.03 5.67
N CYS A 649 -8.50 -12.75 4.54
CA CYS A 649 -9.48 -13.82 4.32
C CYS A 649 -9.09 -15.09 5.11
N GLU A 650 -9.15 -15.01 6.44
CA GLU A 650 -8.60 -16.03 7.36
C GLU A 650 -9.07 -17.47 7.12
N ALA A 651 -10.28 -17.65 6.56
CA ALA A 651 -10.88 -18.94 6.27
C ALA A 651 -10.54 -19.55 4.90
N LEU A 652 -9.85 -18.82 4.01
CA LEU A 652 -9.50 -19.26 2.67
C LEU A 652 -8.60 -20.51 2.73
N GLU A 653 -8.99 -21.58 2.04
CA GLU A 653 -8.24 -22.84 2.02
C GLU A 653 -7.57 -23.14 0.67
N LYS A 654 -8.10 -22.61 -0.44
CA LYS A 654 -7.68 -22.89 -1.83
C LYS A 654 -7.76 -21.66 -2.74
N ILE A 655 -6.81 -21.58 -3.67
CA ILE A 655 -6.71 -20.61 -4.77
C ILE A 655 -6.70 -21.42 -6.09
N PRO A 656 -7.38 -21.00 -7.16
CA PRO A 656 -7.31 -21.66 -8.47
C PRO A 656 -6.07 -21.18 -9.27
N GLU A 657 -5.56 -22.01 -10.19
CA GLU A 657 -4.30 -21.73 -10.91
C GLU A 657 -4.44 -20.61 -11.97
N ASP A 658 -5.64 -20.45 -12.53
CA ASP A 658 -6.02 -19.50 -13.58
C ASP A 658 -6.40 -18.11 -13.05
N LEU A 659 -6.29 -17.87 -11.73
CA LEU A 659 -6.86 -16.67 -11.08
C LEU A 659 -6.44 -15.34 -11.71
N PHE A 660 -5.21 -15.25 -12.23
CA PHE A 660 -4.65 -14.04 -12.85
C PHE A 660 -4.36 -14.23 -14.35
N GLU A 661 -5.01 -15.19 -15.02
CA GLU A 661 -4.85 -15.45 -16.45
C GLU A 661 -5.10 -14.17 -17.27
N GLY A 662 -4.25 -13.90 -18.26
CA GLY A 662 -4.34 -12.73 -19.12
C GLY A 662 -3.93 -11.40 -18.49
N ASN A 663 -3.61 -11.34 -17.19
CA ASN A 663 -3.26 -10.08 -16.50
C ASN A 663 -1.78 -9.70 -16.64
N TYR A 664 -1.27 -9.76 -17.88
CA TYR A 664 0.13 -9.50 -18.29
C TYR A 664 0.73 -8.16 -17.86
N ARG A 665 -0.11 -7.22 -17.39
CA ARG A 665 0.27 -5.87 -16.99
C ARG A 665 0.12 -5.58 -15.49
N ALA A 666 -0.25 -6.58 -14.69
CA ALA A 666 -0.24 -6.48 -13.25
C ALA A 666 1.20 -6.33 -12.73
N THR A 667 1.46 -5.27 -11.95
CA THR A 667 2.77 -4.96 -11.35
C THR A 667 2.82 -5.30 -9.88
N ASP A 668 1.74 -5.04 -9.13
CA ASP A 668 1.73 -5.11 -7.67
C ASP A 668 0.74 -6.16 -7.13
N PHE A 669 1.30 -7.17 -6.45
CA PHE A 669 0.58 -8.24 -5.75
C PHE A 669 0.81 -8.17 -4.22
N SER A 670 1.26 -7.01 -3.71
CA SER A 670 1.60 -6.90 -2.29
C SER A 670 0.39 -7.10 -1.38
N GLU A 671 0.62 -7.90 -0.34
CA GLU A 671 -0.35 -8.31 0.67
C GLU A 671 -1.58 -9.06 0.11
N CYS A 672 -1.57 -9.49 -1.17
CA CYS A 672 -2.74 -10.01 -1.90
C CYS A 672 -3.48 -11.16 -1.18
N PHE A 673 -2.75 -12.09 -0.57
CA PHE A 673 -3.28 -13.19 0.25
C PHE A 673 -2.75 -13.11 1.69
N ASN A 674 -2.45 -11.91 2.21
CA ASN A 674 -1.94 -11.79 3.57
C ASN A 674 -2.95 -12.37 4.59
N MET A 675 -2.42 -12.97 5.66
CA MET A 675 -3.17 -13.56 6.76
C MET A 675 -4.28 -14.56 6.36
N CYS A 676 -4.19 -15.16 5.17
CA CYS A 676 -5.04 -16.28 4.73
C CYS A 676 -4.66 -17.57 5.49
N SER A 677 -4.97 -17.57 6.79
CA SER A 677 -4.35 -18.46 7.78
C SER A 677 -4.58 -19.96 7.54
N LYS A 678 -5.65 -20.31 6.82
CA LYS A 678 -6.01 -21.68 6.44
C LYS A 678 -5.56 -22.12 5.04
N LEU A 679 -4.88 -21.27 4.27
CA LEU A 679 -4.44 -21.60 2.92
C LEU A 679 -3.45 -22.77 2.96
N LYS A 680 -3.75 -23.88 2.26
CA LYS A 680 -3.02 -25.16 2.40
C LYS A 680 -1.91 -25.33 1.36
N GLU A 681 -2.15 -24.82 0.16
CA GLU A 681 -1.39 -25.01 -1.05
C GLU A 681 -1.44 -23.74 -1.92
N ILE A 682 -0.41 -23.52 -2.73
CA ILE A 682 -0.36 -22.48 -3.76
C ILE A 682 -0.22 -23.20 -5.11
N PRO A 683 -1.04 -22.89 -6.13
CA PRO A 683 -0.88 -23.46 -7.46
C PRO A 683 0.45 -23.04 -8.11
N GLU A 684 1.09 -23.97 -8.83
CA GLU A 684 2.36 -23.74 -9.53
C GLU A 684 2.28 -22.57 -10.52
N GLY A 685 1.23 -22.55 -11.36
CA GLY A 685 1.02 -21.53 -12.38
C GLY A 685 0.48 -20.18 -11.90
N LEU A 686 0.28 -19.94 -10.59
CA LEU A 686 -0.51 -18.80 -10.09
C LEU A 686 -0.06 -17.42 -10.61
N PHE A 687 1.25 -17.21 -10.81
CA PHE A 687 1.81 -15.95 -11.31
C PHE A 687 2.41 -16.05 -12.73
N LYS A 688 2.13 -17.13 -13.47
CA LYS A 688 2.70 -17.41 -14.81
C LYS A 688 2.47 -16.28 -15.82
N ASP A 689 1.32 -15.62 -15.72
CA ASP A 689 0.92 -14.51 -16.60
C ASP A 689 1.29 -13.14 -16.03
N ALA A 690 1.75 -13.04 -14.79
CA ALA A 690 2.07 -11.76 -14.14
C ALA A 690 3.45 -11.22 -14.57
N LEU A 691 3.71 -11.16 -15.88
CA LEU A 691 5.03 -10.89 -16.46
C LEU A 691 5.61 -9.51 -16.11
N ARG A 692 4.77 -8.55 -15.72
CA ARG A 692 5.17 -7.22 -15.26
C ARG A 692 5.22 -7.05 -13.74
N ALA A 693 5.04 -8.13 -12.96
CA ALA A 693 5.08 -8.07 -11.51
C ALA A 693 6.47 -7.64 -10.98
N ASP A 694 6.51 -6.51 -10.27
CA ASP A 694 7.70 -5.97 -9.63
C ASP A 694 7.66 -6.07 -8.09
N ASN A 695 6.48 -6.29 -7.49
CA ASN A 695 6.26 -6.25 -6.05
C ASN A 695 5.40 -7.42 -5.52
N PHE A 696 6.00 -8.25 -4.66
CA PHE A 696 5.34 -9.36 -3.92
C PHE A 696 5.44 -9.20 -2.39
N LYS A 697 5.62 -7.98 -1.87
CA LYS A 697 5.71 -7.69 -0.42
C LYS A 697 4.56 -8.35 0.34
N ARG A 698 4.86 -9.18 1.36
CA ARG A 698 3.87 -9.87 2.21
C ARG A 698 2.77 -10.67 1.47
N CYS A 699 2.97 -11.07 0.22
CA CYS A 699 1.90 -11.67 -0.60
C CYS A 699 1.19 -12.86 0.10
N PHE A 700 1.93 -13.69 0.84
CA PHE A 700 1.43 -14.81 1.65
C PHE A 700 1.79 -14.68 3.15
N TYR A 701 1.95 -13.46 3.65
CA TYR A 701 2.33 -13.21 5.05
C TYR A 701 1.37 -13.89 6.04
N GLU A 702 1.89 -14.54 7.09
CA GLU A 702 1.14 -15.26 8.13
C GLU A 702 0.18 -16.36 7.60
N CYS A 703 0.39 -16.91 6.39
CA CYS A 703 -0.34 -18.06 5.85
C CYS A 703 0.07 -19.38 6.53
N LYS A 704 -0.30 -19.51 7.81
CA LYS A 704 0.14 -20.54 8.77
C LYS A 704 -0.14 -21.99 8.36
N ALA A 705 -1.09 -22.26 7.46
CA ALA A 705 -1.43 -23.60 7.00
C ALA A 705 -0.64 -24.07 5.76
N LEU A 706 0.13 -23.21 5.07
CA LEU A 706 0.96 -23.61 3.94
C LEU A 706 2.03 -24.58 4.39
N THR A 707 2.14 -25.76 3.75
CA THR A 707 3.10 -26.82 4.16
C THR A 707 4.31 -26.97 3.23
N GLN A 708 4.13 -26.56 1.96
CA GLN A 708 5.11 -26.53 0.87
C GLN A 708 4.85 -25.30 0.00
N LEU A 709 5.81 -25.00 -0.89
CA LEU A 709 5.63 -24.10 -2.03
C LEU A 709 5.92 -24.89 -3.33
N PRO A 710 5.27 -24.57 -4.47
CA PRO A 710 5.60 -25.19 -5.75
C PRO A 710 6.96 -24.70 -6.29
N GLU A 711 7.63 -25.55 -7.07
CA GLU A 711 8.79 -25.16 -7.89
C GLU A 711 8.37 -24.08 -8.89
N GLY A 712 9.30 -23.19 -9.27
CA GLY A 712 9.05 -22.20 -10.33
C GLY A 712 7.98 -21.13 -10.05
N LEU A 713 7.43 -21.02 -8.84
CA LEU A 713 6.32 -20.10 -8.49
C LEU A 713 6.49 -18.65 -8.99
N PHE A 714 7.73 -18.16 -9.04
CA PHE A 714 8.07 -16.82 -9.53
C PHE A 714 8.97 -16.84 -10.78
N GLU A 715 9.03 -17.94 -11.54
CA GLU A 715 9.95 -18.11 -12.66
C GLU A 715 9.72 -17.09 -13.79
N MET A 716 8.45 -16.79 -14.09
CA MET A 716 8.06 -15.83 -15.13
C MET A 716 8.15 -14.37 -14.67
N ASN A 717 8.27 -14.10 -13.36
CA ASN A 717 8.27 -12.75 -12.80
C ASN A 717 9.70 -12.18 -12.73
N THR A 718 10.38 -12.15 -13.88
CA THR A 718 11.79 -11.71 -14.04
C THR A 718 12.05 -10.29 -13.53
N LEU A 719 11.01 -9.45 -13.51
CA LEU A 719 11.05 -8.05 -13.08
C LEU A 719 10.94 -7.85 -11.56
N ALA A 720 10.62 -8.88 -10.78
CA ALA A 720 10.39 -8.76 -9.33
C ALA A 720 11.59 -8.13 -8.59
N THR A 721 11.31 -7.08 -7.82
CA THR A 721 12.28 -6.29 -7.06
C THR A 721 12.25 -6.57 -5.55
N SER A 722 11.09 -6.97 -5.03
CA SER A 722 10.87 -7.16 -3.60
C SER A 722 9.99 -8.37 -3.27
N PHE A 723 10.51 -9.19 -2.34
CA PHE A 723 9.81 -10.28 -1.67
C PHE A 723 9.82 -10.07 -0.14
N TYR A 724 9.93 -8.82 0.31
CA TYR A 724 10.01 -8.47 1.74
C TYR A 724 8.81 -9.03 2.52
N GLN A 725 9.11 -9.80 3.57
CA GLN A 725 8.12 -10.53 4.37
C GLN A 725 7.14 -11.44 3.59
N CYS A 726 7.42 -11.82 2.33
CA CYS A 726 6.46 -12.52 1.45
C CYS A 726 5.82 -13.76 2.10
N PHE A 727 6.61 -14.56 2.82
CA PHE A 727 6.18 -15.75 3.56
C PHE A 727 6.49 -15.67 5.07
N SER A 728 6.77 -14.46 5.62
CA SER A 728 6.99 -14.32 7.07
C SER A 728 5.76 -14.80 7.84
N GLY A 729 5.95 -15.55 8.92
CA GLY A 729 4.86 -16.13 9.70
C GLY A 729 4.25 -17.43 9.13
N CYS A 730 4.76 -17.97 8.02
CA CYS A 730 4.32 -19.25 7.45
C CYS A 730 4.82 -20.47 8.25
N THR A 731 4.43 -20.55 9.52
CA THR A 731 4.79 -21.62 10.49
C THR A 731 4.36 -23.04 10.08
N GLY A 732 3.67 -23.20 8.96
CA GLY A 732 3.34 -24.47 8.33
C GLY A 732 4.48 -25.07 7.51
N LEU A 733 5.32 -24.24 6.86
CA LEU A 733 6.26 -24.64 5.81
C LEU A 733 7.36 -25.57 6.34
N THR A 734 7.52 -26.72 5.68
CA THR A 734 8.46 -27.79 6.12
C THR A 734 9.73 -27.86 5.27
N ALA A 735 9.67 -27.42 4.02
CA ALA A 735 10.80 -27.28 3.11
C ALA A 735 10.58 -26.08 2.18
N LEU A 736 11.60 -25.76 1.38
CA LEU A 736 11.50 -24.89 0.20
C LEU A 736 11.85 -25.73 -1.03
N PRO A 737 11.21 -25.49 -2.19
CA PRO A 737 11.59 -26.13 -3.44
C PRO A 737 12.89 -25.54 -4.00
N GLU A 738 13.52 -26.27 -4.91
CA GLU A 738 14.54 -25.72 -5.80
C GLU A 738 13.91 -24.64 -6.72
N ARG A 739 14.73 -23.78 -7.33
CA ARG A 739 14.36 -22.79 -8.36
C ARG A 739 13.24 -21.80 -8.00
N LEU A 740 12.88 -21.66 -6.71
CA LEU A 740 11.78 -20.80 -6.24
C LEU A 740 11.85 -19.35 -6.75
N PHE A 741 13.06 -18.82 -7.00
CA PHE A 741 13.28 -17.47 -7.50
C PHE A 741 14.11 -17.44 -8.79
N ASN A 742 13.53 -16.93 -9.88
CA ASN A 742 14.25 -16.57 -11.12
C ASN A 742 14.31 -15.04 -11.34
N CYS A 743 14.40 -14.29 -10.24
CA CYS A 743 14.13 -12.85 -10.22
C CYS A 743 15.43 -12.03 -10.06
N PRO A 744 16.18 -11.74 -11.14
CA PRO A 744 17.47 -11.04 -11.06
C PRO A 744 17.39 -9.60 -10.56
N LYS A 745 16.19 -8.99 -10.58
CA LYS A 745 15.97 -7.62 -10.12
C LYS A 745 15.79 -7.47 -8.60
N VAL A 746 15.69 -8.56 -7.84
CA VAL A 746 15.44 -8.50 -6.38
C VAL A 746 16.58 -7.81 -5.64
N THR A 747 16.23 -6.73 -4.93
CA THR A 747 17.11 -6.02 -3.98
C THR A 747 16.67 -6.23 -2.54
N GLU A 748 15.40 -6.53 -2.31
CA GLU A 748 14.74 -6.53 -1.00
C GLU A 748 14.11 -7.90 -0.68
N LEU A 749 14.93 -8.78 -0.12
CA LEU A 749 14.57 -10.14 0.30
C LEU A 749 14.43 -10.26 1.84
N LYS A 750 14.56 -9.16 2.58
CA LYS A 750 14.60 -9.16 4.05
C LYS A 750 13.33 -9.77 4.65
N LEU A 751 13.49 -10.52 5.74
CA LEU A 751 12.42 -11.21 6.47
C LEU A 751 11.57 -12.19 5.62
N CYS A 752 11.97 -12.56 4.39
CA CYS A 752 11.09 -13.28 3.46
C CYS A 752 10.49 -14.59 4.04
N PHE A 753 11.26 -15.35 4.82
CA PHE A 753 10.84 -16.57 5.53
C PHE A 753 10.99 -16.47 7.05
N GLU A 754 10.92 -15.25 7.59
CA GLU A 754 10.99 -15.01 9.02
C GLU A 754 9.88 -15.79 9.78
N LYS A 755 10.21 -16.40 10.91
CA LYS A 755 9.35 -17.28 11.73
C LYS A 755 8.86 -18.58 11.06
N CYS A 756 9.45 -19.03 9.95
CA CYS A 756 9.11 -20.32 9.31
C CYS A 756 9.66 -21.54 10.10
N SER A 757 9.10 -21.76 11.29
CA SER A 757 9.65 -22.60 12.38
C SER A 757 9.73 -24.12 12.16
N LYS A 758 9.38 -24.60 10.97
CA LYS A 758 9.47 -26.03 10.61
C LYS A 758 10.44 -26.33 9.45
N ILE A 759 11.00 -25.32 8.78
CA ILE A 759 11.96 -25.54 7.69
C ILE A 759 13.27 -26.09 8.29
N ALA A 760 13.73 -27.23 7.77
CA ALA A 760 14.86 -27.97 8.33
C ALA A 760 16.16 -27.89 7.51
N ALA A 761 16.09 -27.47 6.25
CA ALA A 761 17.22 -27.40 5.32
C ALA A 761 17.08 -26.20 4.38
N ILE A 762 18.21 -25.79 3.78
CA ILE A 762 18.29 -24.69 2.81
C ILE A 762 18.65 -25.29 1.44
N PRO A 763 17.85 -25.09 0.37
CA PRO A 763 18.22 -25.50 -0.98
C PRO A 763 19.52 -24.82 -1.44
N SER A 764 20.41 -25.59 -2.07
CA SER A 764 21.75 -25.11 -2.47
C SER A 764 21.73 -24.05 -3.60
N ASP A 765 20.61 -23.92 -4.31
CA ASP A 765 20.42 -23.00 -5.42
C ASP A 765 19.57 -21.76 -5.08
N LEU A 766 19.02 -21.68 -3.85
CA LEU A 766 17.96 -20.75 -3.43
C LEU A 766 18.20 -19.27 -3.80
N PHE A 767 19.46 -18.84 -3.83
CA PHE A 767 19.86 -17.46 -4.14
C PHE A 767 20.55 -17.29 -5.50
N THR A 768 20.78 -18.38 -6.27
CA THR A 768 21.66 -18.39 -7.45
C THR A 768 21.30 -17.30 -8.48
N ASN A 769 20.02 -17.00 -8.69
CA ASN A 769 19.56 -16.00 -9.66
C ASN A 769 19.40 -14.58 -9.07
N LEU A 770 19.54 -14.40 -7.75
CA LEU A 770 19.27 -13.14 -7.05
C LEU A 770 20.51 -12.21 -7.03
N LYS A 771 20.89 -11.70 -8.20
CA LYS A 771 22.17 -11.00 -8.41
C LYS A 771 22.28 -9.59 -7.80
N ARG A 772 21.21 -9.02 -7.22
CA ARG A 772 21.17 -7.64 -6.70
C ARG A 772 20.90 -7.52 -5.19
N LEU A 773 21.01 -8.63 -4.44
CA LEU A 773 20.81 -8.64 -2.99
C LEU A 773 21.85 -7.80 -2.23
N THR A 774 21.37 -6.99 -1.29
CA THR A 774 22.20 -6.09 -0.46
C THR A 774 22.19 -6.44 1.04
N SER A 775 21.31 -7.35 1.47
CA SER A 775 21.12 -7.76 2.87
C SER A 775 20.38 -9.09 2.97
N PHE A 776 20.77 -9.93 3.95
CA PHE A 776 20.06 -11.14 4.35
C PHE A 776 19.40 -11.00 5.74
N GLU A 777 19.01 -9.76 6.10
CA GLU A 777 18.34 -9.45 7.37
C GLU A 777 17.14 -10.36 7.64
N GLU A 778 17.20 -11.06 8.78
CA GLU A 778 16.11 -11.88 9.34
C GLU A 778 15.57 -12.99 8.42
N PHE A 779 16.27 -13.35 7.34
CA PHE A 779 15.78 -14.31 6.34
C PHE A 779 15.51 -15.71 6.92
N PHE A 780 16.45 -16.24 7.72
CA PHE A 780 16.31 -17.52 8.43
C PHE A 780 15.88 -17.33 9.90
N SER A 781 15.45 -16.12 10.29
CA SER A 781 15.03 -15.83 11.66
C SER A 781 13.87 -16.73 12.05
N GLY A 782 13.97 -17.42 13.18
CA GLY A 782 12.95 -18.35 13.68
C GLY A 782 12.84 -19.66 12.91
N TRP A 783 13.87 -20.09 12.18
CA TRP A 783 13.91 -21.44 11.60
C TRP A 783 14.30 -22.48 12.66
N ASN A 784 13.39 -22.76 13.60
CA ASN A 784 13.59 -23.64 14.76
C ASN A 784 13.89 -25.12 14.43
N LYS A 785 14.04 -25.49 13.14
CA LYS A 785 14.40 -26.83 12.67
C LYS A 785 15.67 -26.90 11.80
N LEU A 786 16.32 -25.77 11.51
CA LEU A 786 17.56 -25.74 10.75
C LEU A 786 18.73 -26.35 11.55
N GLU A 787 19.20 -27.53 11.17
CA GLU A 787 20.27 -28.26 11.89
C GLU A 787 21.68 -27.82 11.46
N ALA A 788 21.86 -27.42 10.19
CA ALA A 788 23.12 -27.02 9.58
C ALA A 788 22.92 -26.00 8.43
N ILE A 789 23.96 -25.21 8.13
CA ILE A 789 24.00 -24.25 7.02
C ILE A 789 24.87 -24.83 5.88
N PRO A 790 24.51 -24.72 4.60
CA PRO A 790 25.37 -25.14 3.49
C PRO A 790 26.68 -24.35 3.40
N GLU A 791 27.77 -25.02 3.00
CA GLU A 791 29.03 -24.37 2.63
C GLU A 791 28.82 -23.41 1.43
N GLY A 792 29.46 -22.25 1.46
CA GLY A 792 29.41 -21.28 0.36
C GLY A 792 28.04 -20.65 0.07
N LEU A 793 27.03 -20.82 0.95
CA LEU A 793 25.64 -20.37 0.74
C LEU A 793 25.49 -18.93 0.22
N PHE A 794 26.36 -18.02 0.64
CA PHE A 794 26.29 -16.60 0.29
C PHE A 794 27.30 -16.17 -0.79
N ASP A 795 28.16 -17.07 -1.27
CA ASP A 795 29.36 -16.78 -2.08
C ASP A 795 29.14 -15.96 -3.36
N GLN A 796 27.91 -15.99 -3.89
CA GLN A 796 27.51 -15.28 -5.11
C GLN A 796 27.06 -13.82 -4.85
N HIS A 797 27.07 -13.36 -3.59
CA HIS A 797 26.51 -12.07 -3.15
C HIS A 797 27.53 -11.19 -2.39
N PRO A 798 28.70 -10.86 -2.97
CA PRO A 798 29.75 -10.08 -2.31
C PRO A 798 29.34 -8.64 -1.97
N ASP A 799 28.23 -8.14 -2.53
CA ASP A 799 27.66 -6.81 -2.29
C ASP A 799 26.77 -6.71 -1.04
N VAL A 800 26.59 -7.80 -0.28
CA VAL A 800 25.82 -7.80 0.96
C VAL A 800 26.49 -6.92 2.04
N THR A 801 25.68 -6.07 2.65
CA THR A 801 26.08 -5.05 3.64
C THR A 801 25.64 -5.36 5.07
N SER A 802 24.80 -6.38 5.27
CA SER A 802 24.16 -6.70 6.56
C SER A 802 23.71 -8.16 6.63
N PHE A 803 24.07 -8.83 7.73
CA PHE A 803 23.57 -10.14 8.15
C PHE A 803 22.86 -10.06 9.51
N LYS A 804 22.30 -8.90 9.85
CA LYS A 804 21.60 -8.69 11.13
C LYS A 804 20.48 -9.71 11.32
N ASN A 805 20.46 -10.35 12.50
CA ASN A 805 19.48 -11.35 12.92
C ASN A 805 19.30 -12.54 11.93
N CYS A 806 20.27 -12.80 11.04
CA CYS A 806 20.09 -13.69 9.88
C CYS A 806 19.63 -15.11 10.25
N PHE A 807 20.27 -15.72 11.26
CA PHE A 807 19.94 -17.05 11.81
C PHE A 807 19.36 -16.96 13.24
N LYS A 808 18.82 -15.79 13.63
CA LYS A 808 18.25 -15.57 14.96
C LYS A 808 17.20 -16.65 15.29
N ASN A 809 17.23 -17.22 16.49
CA ASN A 809 16.38 -18.31 16.95
C ASN A 809 16.39 -19.58 16.06
N CYS A 810 17.48 -19.87 15.34
CA CYS A 810 17.74 -21.22 14.79
C CYS A 810 18.12 -22.19 15.93
N THR A 811 17.13 -22.52 16.78
CA THR A 811 17.34 -23.15 18.10
C THR A 811 17.90 -24.58 18.08
N VAL A 812 18.08 -25.19 16.90
CA VAL A 812 18.69 -26.53 16.73
C VAL A 812 19.94 -26.51 15.84
N LEU A 813 20.42 -25.34 15.42
CA LEU A 813 21.67 -25.20 14.66
C LEU A 813 22.84 -25.68 15.53
N THR A 814 23.60 -26.66 15.04
CA THR A 814 24.70 -27.29 15.81
C THR A 814 26.07 -26.72 15.47
N THR A 815 26.30 -26.37 14.21
CA THR A 815 27.59 -25.91 13.67
C THR A 815 27.41 -24.79 12.64
N ILE A 816 28.44 -23.96 12.48
CA ILE A 816 28.54 -22.95 11.42
C ILE A 816 29.67 -23.40 10.48
N PRO A 817 29.51 -23.37 9.14
CA PRO A 817 30.59 -23.68 8.20
C PRO A 817 31.80 -22.76 8.34
N GLU A 818 32.99 -23.29 8.10
CA GLU A 818 34.19 -22.46 7.93
C GLU A 818 34.03 -21.54 6.70
N GLY A 819 34.56 -20.32 6.80
CA GLY A 819 34.54 -19.35 5.69
C GLY A 819 33.17 -18.79 5.29
N LEU A 820 32.08 -19.07 6.02
CA LEU A 820 30.70 -18.67 5.66
C LEU A 820 30.53 -17.19 5.26
N PHE A 821 31.35 -16.27 5.81
CA PHE A 821 31.32 -14.85 5.46
C PHE A 821 32.59 -14.32 4.78
N ASP A 822 33.50 -15.17 4.29
CA ASP A 822 34.83 -14.76 3.79
C ASP A 822 34.79 -13.77 2.62
N LYS A 823 33.78 -13.90 1.74
CA LYS A 823 33.60 -13.01 0.57
C LYS A 823 32.88 -11.70 0.89
N HIS A 824 32.35 -11.53 2.09
CA HIS A 824 31.41 -10.46 2.45
C HIS A 824 32.09 -9.26 3.11
N LEU A 825 33.13 -8.74 2.44
CA LEU A 825 34.01 -7.68 2.94
C LEU A 825 33.34 -6.30 3.08
N LYS A 826 32.06 -6.17 2.70
CA LYS A 826 31.25 -4.94 2.79
C LYS A 826 30.26 -4.95 3.96
N VAL A 827 30.19 -6.03 4.76
CA VAL A 827 29.22 -6.14 5.85
C VAL A 827 29.52 -5.17 6.98
N THR A 828 28.55 -4.34 7.33
CA THR A 828 28.64 -3.31 8.38
C THR A 828 28.08 -3.78 9.73
N SER A 829 27.23 -4.81 9.74
CA SER A 829 26.59 -5.35 10.95
C SER A 829 26.37 -6.86 10.88
N PHE A 830 26.76 -7.54 11.97
CA PHE A 830 26.41 -8.92 12.31
C PHE A 830 25.57 -8.96 13.60
N GLU A 831 24.87 -7.86 13.93
CA GLU A 831 24.03 -7.74 15.11
C GLU A 831 23.01 -8.89 15.21
N GLY A 832 22.98 -9.62 16.33
CA GLY A 832 22.06 -10.73 16.57
C GLY A 832 22.15 -11.91 15.59
N CYS A 833 23.20 -12.02 14.77
CA CYS A 833 23.27 -12.95 13.63
C CYS A 833 22.96 -14.41 13.99
N PHE A 834 23.44 -14.88 15.15
CA PHE A 834 23.19 -16.22 15.72
C PHE A 834 22.48 -16.15 17.09
N GLU A 835 21.82 -15.04 17.43
CA GLU A 835 21.10 -14.87 18.69
C GLU A 835 20.10 -16.02 18.90
N GLY A 836 20.14 -16.71 20.05
CA GLY A 836 19.24 -17.82 20.36
C GLY A 836 19.55 -19.14 19.64
N CYS A 837 20.73 -19.30 19.03
CA CYS A 837 21.23 -20.61 18.53
C CYS A 837 21.64 -21.52 19.69
N ARG A 838 20.66 -21.93 20.51
CA ARG A 838 20.85 -22.56 21.83
C ARG A 838 21.72 -23.82 21.84
N THR A 839 21.77 -24.55 20.73
CA THR A 839 22.53 -25.80 20.52
C THR A 839 23.92 -25.63 19.92
N LEU A 840 24.30 -24.42 19.50
CA LEU A 840 25.61 -24.14 18.90
C LEU A 840 26.71 -24.37 19.95
N THR A 841 27.60 -25.34 19.72
CA THR A 841 28.62 -25.74 20.72
C THR A 841 29.97 -25.05 20.58
N GLU A 842 30.29 -24.59 19.37
CA GLU A 842 31.54 -23.91 19.00
C GLU A 842 31.34 -22.97 17.80
N VAL A 843 32.27 -22.03 17.61
CA VAL A 843 32.25 -21.05 16.50
C VAL A 843 33.57 -21.19 15.70
N PRO A 844 33.54 -21.22 14.36
CA PRO A 844 34.73 -21.31 13.52
C PRO A 844 35.76 -20.19 13.77
N THR A 845 37.04 -20.54 13.59
CA THR A 845 38.13 -19.55 13.46
C THR A 845 37.82 -18.55 12.34
N ARG A 846 38.16 -17.28 12.57
CA ARG A 846 38.03 -16.17 11.60
C ARG A 846 36.64 -15.91 11.01
N LEU A 847 35.55 -16.43 11.57
CA LEU A 847 34.20 -16.41 10.95
C LEU A 847 33.83 -15.05 10.30
N PHE A 848 34.20 -13.91 10.90
CA PHE A 848 33.87 -12.58 10.39
C PHE A 848 35.02 -11.94 9.60
N ALA A 849 34.91 -11.91 8.26
CA ALA A 849 35.96 -11.36 7.39
C ALA A 849 35.92 -9.85 7.16
N SER A 850 34.79 -9.18 7.41
CA SER A 850 34.59 -7.78 7.02
C SER A 850 35.42 -6.80 7.89
N PRO A 851 36.34 -6.01 7.30
CA PRO A 851 37.06 -4.97 8.03
C PRO A 851 36.21 -3.74 8.36
N VAL A 852 35.05 -3.58 7.69
CA VAL A 852 34.10 -2.48 7.90
C VAL A 852 32.94 -2.83 8.83
N ALA A 853 32.94 -4.03 9.43
CA ALA A 853 31.93 -4.42 10.41
C ALA A 853 32.05 -3.57 11.68
N THR A 854 30.96 -2.89 12.04
CA THR A 854 30.89 -1.96 13.19
C THR A 854 30.18 -2.55 14.40
N SER A 855 29.22 -3.45 14.19
CA SER A 855 28.35 -3.99 15.23
C SER A 855 28.34 -5.52 15.26
N PHE A 856 28.65 -6.06 16.44
CA PHE A 856 28.50 -7.47 16.83
C PHE A 856 27.56 -7.60 18.04
N SER A 857 26.72 -6.58 18.32
CA SER A 857 25.82 -6.63 19.47
C SER A 857 24.84 -7.80 19.37
N ASN A 858 24.57 -8.49 20.48
CA ASN A 858 23.75 -9.72 20.56
C ASN A 858 24.22 -10.90 19.68
N CYS A 859 25.38 -10.86 19.00
CA CYS A 859 25.69 -11.77 17.89
C CYS A 859 25.56 -13.27 18.23
N PHE A 860 25.94 -13.67 19.46
CA PHE A 860 25.76 -15.01 20.01
C PHE A 860 24.92 -15.01 21.31
N SER A 861 24.16 -13.94 21.60
CA SER A 861 23.33 -13.88 22.82
C SER A 861 22.36 -15.06 22.87
N GLY A 862 22.29 -15.76 24.00
CA GLY A 862 21.47 -16.96 24.18
C GLY A 862 21.99 -18.24 23.51
N CYS A 863 23.25 -18.29 23.05
CA CYS A 863 23.91 -19.52 22.61
C CYS A 863 24.29 -20.39 23.81
N SER A 864 23.27 -20.91 24.53
CA SER A 864 23.41 -21.56 25.83
C SER A 864 24.33 -22.78 25.88
N SER A 865 24.57 -23.47 24.76
CA SER A 865 25.49 -24.62 24.64
C SER A 865 26.91 -24.26 24.17
N LEU A 866 27.21 -22.98 23.90
CA LEU A 866 28.53 -22.56 23.44
C LEU A 866 29.55 -22.75 24.56
N THR A 867 30.58 -23.56 24.33
CA THR A 867 31.56 -23.94 25.37
C THR A 867 32.87 -23.16 25.32
N LYS A 868 33.26 -22.70 24.12
CA LYS A 868 34.54 -22.05 23.81
C LYS A 868 34.35 -21.07 22.64
N VAL A 869 35.25 -20.10 22.51
CA VAL A 869 35.31 -19.13 21.41
C VAL A 869 36.69 -19.18 20.76
N ALA A 870 36.77 -18.99 19.44
CA ALA A 870 38.05 -18.97 18.72
C ALA A 870 38.86 -17.69 19.01
N ASP A 871 40.19 -17.80 19.13
CA ASP A 871 41.09 -16.70 19.48
C ASP A 871 41.21 -15.63 18.40
N ASP A 872 41.01 -16.00 17.13
CA ASP A 872 41.02 -15.10 15.99
C ASP A 872 39.64 -14.70 15.45
N LEU A 873 38.55 -14.96 16.20
CA LEU A 873 37.16 -14.72 15.77
C LEU A 873 36.91 -13.28 15.25
N PHE A 874 37.31 -12.27 16.02
CA PHE A 874 37.15 -10.85 15.65
C PHE A 874 38.41 -10.21 15.06
N SER A 875 39.41 -11.03 14.69
CA SER A 875 40.75 -10.57 14.31
C SER A 875 40.79 -9.64 13.10
N ARG A 876 39.79 -9.72 12.21
CA ARG A 876 39.71 -8.95 10.96
C ARG A 876 38.85 -7.69 11.05
N ASN A 877 38.20 -7.41 12.19
CA ASN A 877 37.12 -6.40 12.28
C ASN A 877 37.59 -5.09 12.95
N GLU A 878 38.55 -4.39 12.35
CA GLU A 878 39.15 -3.15 12.89
C GLU A 878 38.18 -1.96 13.00
N ALA A 879 37.03 -2.00 12.31
CA ALA A 879 35.98 -0.99 12.43
C ALA A 879 34.99 -1.24 13.58
N ALA A 880 35.10 -2.36 14.30
CA ALA A 880 34.13 -2.73 15.33
C ALA A 880 34.09 -1.72 16.49
N THR A 881 32.90 -1.19 16.77
CA THR A 881 32.62 -0.25 17.87
C THR A 881 31.72 -0.86 18.95
N LYS A 882 30.87 -1.84 18.60
CA LYS A 882 29.89 -2.43 19.54
C LYS A 882 30.00 -3.95 19.66
N PHE A 883 30.08 -4.41 20.90
CA PHE A 883 30.02 -5.81 21.34
C PHE A 883 28.97 -6.01 22.45
N SER A 884 27.98 -5.12 22.52
CA SER A 884 26.96 -5.14 23.58
C SER A 884 26.11 -6.42 23.54
N HIS A 885 25.93 -7.09 24.67
CA HIS A 885 25.27 -8.41 24.77
C HIS A 885 25.90 -9.52 23.89
N CYS A 886 27.12 -9.36 23.33
CA CYS A 886 27.64 -10.25 22.26
C CYS A 886 27.60 -11.76 22.62
N PHE A 887 27.91 -12.11 23.87
CA PHE A 887 27.87 -13.46 24.43
C PHE A 887 26.94 -13.56 25.66
N GLU A 888 25.96 -12.67 25.80
CA GLU A 888 24.98 -12.74 26.90
C GLU A 888 24.29 -14.10 26.95
N ALA A 889 24.07 -14.66 28.13
CA ALA A 889 23.48 -15.98 28.37
C ALA A 889 24.15 -17.15 27.62
N CYS A 890 25.43 -17.03 27.24
CA CYS A 890 26.28 -18.18 26.84
C CYS A 890 26.65 -19.02 28.07
N SER A 891 25.64 -19.62 28.71
CA SER A 891 25.74 -20.21 30.05
C SER A 891 26.70 -21.39 30.19
N SER A 892 27.12 -22.01 29.08
CA SER A 892 28.09 -23.13 29.06
C SER A 892 29.53 -22.69 28.74
N LEU A 893 29.79 -21.40 28.52
CA LEU A 893 31.09 -20.88 28.11
C LEU A 893 32.09 -20.92 29.28
N THR A 894 33.08 -21.80 29.24
CA THR A 894 33.97 -22.06 30.40
C THR A 894 35.20 -21.15 30.48
N GLU A 895 35.69 -20.71 29.31
CA GLU A 895 36.93 -19.94 29.14
C GLU A 895 36.79 -18.94 27.98
N LEU A 896 37.57 -17.86 28.02
CA LEU A 896 37.72 -16.91 26.91
C LEU A 896 39.15 -16.98 26.36
N PRO A 897 39.34 -16.99 25.03
CA PRO A 897 40.68 -17.04 24.45
C PRO A 897 41.43 -15.72 24.66
N ASN A 898 42.76 -15.82 24.80
CA ASN A 898 43.64 -14.66 24.73
C ASN A 898 43.43 -13.91 23.39
N LYS A 899 43.61 -12.59 23.40
CA LYS A 899 43.52 -11.67 22.25
C LYS A 899 42.15 -11.52 21.59
N LEU A 900 41.07 -12.05 22.18
CA LEU A 900 39.71 -12.04 21.60
C LEU A 900 39.28 -10.70 20.97
N PHE A 901 39.59 -9.57 21.62
CA PHE A 901 39.26 -8.22 21.14
C PHE A 901 40.47 -7.37 20.69
N ALA A 902 41.66 -7.98 20.50
CA ALA A 902 42.94 -7.28 20.35
C ALA A 902 43.04 -6.35 19.12
N ASN A 903 42.29 -6.65 18.07
CA ASN A 903 42.27 -5.84 16.84
C ASN A 903 41.15 -4.78 16.83
N ASN A 904 40.16 -4.91 17.73
CA ASN A 904 38.96 -4.10 17.77
C ASN A 904 39.17 -2.81 18.58
N LYS A 905 40.24 -2.08 18.25
CA LYS A 905 40.75 -0.91 19.01
C LYS A 905 39.75 0.25 19.12
N LYS A 906 38.76 0.29 18.22
CA LYS A 906 37.65 1.27 18.19
C LYS A 906 36.43 0.84 19.03
N ALA A 907 36.47 -0.31 19.70
CA ALA A 907 35.37 -0.77 20.54
C ALA A 907 35.08 0.22 21.66
N THR A 908 33.88 0.82 21.64
CA THR A 908 33.38 1.75 22.65
C THR A 908 32.47 1.06 23.66
N ASP A 909 31.78 0.00 23.24
CA ASP A 909 30.65 -0.59 23.96
C ASP A 909 30.82 -2.11 24.16
N PHE A 910 31.01 -2.50 25.41
CA PHE A 910 31.01 -3.88 25.91
C PHE A 910 29.90 -4.10 26.97
N SER A 911 28.86 -3.27 26.96
CA SER A 911 27.74 -3.41 27.89
C SER A 911 27.08 -4.79 27.76
N HIS A 912 26.73 -5.44 28.86
CA HIS A 912 26.17 -6.80 28.90
C HIS A 912 27.00 -7.93 28.24
N CYS A 913 28.24 -7.69 27.77
CA CYS A 913 28.92 -8.57 26.79
C CYS A 913 28.99 -10.06 27.20
N PHE A 914 29.22 -10.37 28.47
CA PHE A 914 29.28 -11.73 29.04
C PHE A 914 28.29 -11.94 30.20
N VAL A 915 27.15 -11.23 30.22
CA VAL A 915 26.10 -11.42 31.22
C VAL A 915 25.64 -12.87 31.25
N SER A 916 25.44 -13.44 32.45
CA SER A 916 24.96 -14.81 32.64
C SER A 916 25.84 -15.89 31.95
N CYS A 917 27.12 -15.62 31.70
CA CYS A 917 28.13 -16.64 31.36
C CYS A 917 28.48 -17.48 32.61
N ARG A 918 27.48 -18.21 33.11
CA ARG A 918 27.48 -18.88 34.43
C ARG A 918 28.52 -19.99 34.61
N ALA A 919 29.15 -20.46 33.54
CA ALA A 919 30.23 -21.45 33.57
C ALA A 919 31.64 -20.84 33.42
N LEU A 920 31.78 -19.53 33.20
CA LEU A 920 33.05 -18.86 32.95
C LEU A 920 33.91 -18.85 34.23
N THR A 921 35.07 -19.52 34.18
CA THR A 921 35.91 -19.75 35.37
C THR A 921 37.01 -18.70 35.59
N GLU A 922 37.59 -18.18 34.50
CA GLU A 922 38.62 -17.14 34.51
C GLU A 922 38.59 -16.27 33.25
N LEU A 923 39.30 -15.15 33.28
CA LEU A 923 39.46 -14.19 32.17
C LEU A 923 40.95 -14.10 31.78
N PRO A 924 41.29 -13.97 30.49
CA PRO A 924 42.67 -13.79 30.06
C PRO A 924 43.21 -12.38 30.39
N ASP A 925 44.50 -12.29 30.69
CA ASP A 925 45.17 -11.03 31.09
C ASP A 925 45.18 -9.97 29.97
N ASP A 926 44.94 -10.34 28.70
CA ASP A 926 44.94 -9.42 27.56
C ASP A 926 43.53 -8.99 27.07
N LEU A 927 42.46 -9.42 27.74
CA LEU A 927 41.07 -9.34 27.24
C LEU A 927 40.65 -7.98 26.66
N PHE A 928 40.96 -6.88 27.36
CA PHE A 928 40.57 -5.51 26.96
C PHE A 928 41.76 -4.54 26.77
N ILE A 929 43.00 -5.01 26.79
CA ILE A 929 44.19 -4.13 26.88
C ILE A 929 44.40 -3.25 25.63
N HIS A 930 43.78 -3.61 24.51
CA HIS A 930 43.86 -2.90 23.23
C HIS A 930 42.65 -2.01 22.93
N ASN A 931 41.57 -2.10 23.73
CA ASN A 931 40.30 -1.41 23.50
C ASN A 931 40.29 -0.07 24.25
N THR A 932 41.27 0.79 23.95
CA THR A 932 41.49 2.07 24.66
C THR A 932 40.34 3.06 24.50
N GLU A 933 39.50 2.86 23.47
CA GLU A 933 38.31 3.66 23.20
C GLU A 933 37.07 3.23 24.00
N ALA A 934 37.14 2.15 24.78
CA ALA A 934 35.99 1.61 25.50
C ALA A 934 35.45 2.60 26.55
N THR A 935 34.15 2.92 26.43
CA THR A 935 33.39 3.82 27.31
C THR A 935 32.43 3.06 28.23
N ASP A 936 31.85 1.94 27.77
CA ASP A 936 30.78 1.23 28.50
C ASP A 936 31.14 -0.23 28.79
N PHE A 937 31.15 -0.59 30.08
CA PHE A 937 31.28 -1.95 30.62
C PHE A 937 30.14 -2.27 31.59
N SER A 938 29.00 -1.59 31.49
CA SER A 938 27.83 -1.85 32.32
C SER A 938 27.37 -3.30 32.17
N TYR A 939 27.04 -3.96 33.28
CA TYR A 939 26.72 -5.40 33.37
C TYR A 939 27.75 -6.38 32.78
N CYS A 940 28.93 -5.98 32.29
CA CYS A 940 29.77 -6.79 31.39
C CYS A 940 30.02 -8.25 31.81
N PHE A 941 30.19 -8.53 33.11
CA PHE A 941 30.32 -9.87 33.71
C PHE A 941 29.30 -10.11 34.85
N GLY A 942 28.11 -9.50 34.75
CA GLY A 942 27.01 -9.74 35.68
C GLY A 942 26.54 -11.20 35.60
N ASP A 943 26.14 -11.77 36.74
CA ASP A 943 25.62 -13.15 36.84
C ASP A 943 26.62 -14.25 36.40
N CYS A 944 27.92 -13.94 36.40
CA CYS A 944 29.01 -14.91 36.22
C CYS A 944 29.27 -15.71 37.51
N GLU A 945 28.44 -16.72 37.76
CA GLU A 945 28.42 -17.51 39.01
C GLU A 945 29.72 -18.29 39.33
N THR A 946 30.53 -18.67 38.33
CA THR A 946 31.79 -19.42 38.54
C THR A 946 33.06 -18.57 38.57
N LEU A 947 32.98 -17.28 38.22
CA LEU A 947 34.16 -16.42 38.12
C LEU A 947 34.64 -16.00 39.52
N THR A 948 35.82 -16.48 39.93
CA THR A 948 36.32 -16.32 41.31
C THR A 948 37.44 -15.28 41.48
N LYS A 949 38.13 -14.91 40.41
CA LYS A 949 39.27 -13.99 40.35
C LYS A 949 39.19 -13.09 39.11
N LEU A 950 39.93 -11.98 39.09
CA LEU A 950 40.08 -11.09 37.92
C LEU A 950 41.59 -10.84 37.65
N PRO A 951 42.00 -10.61 36.39
CA PRO A 951 43.34 -10.13 36.05
C PRO A 951 43.66 -8.77 36.69
N ASP A 952 44.89 -8.59 37.18
CA ASP A 952 45.34 -7.34 37.81
C ASP A 952 45.22 -6.11 36.91
N ASN A 953 45.36 -6.31 35.59
CA ASN A 953 45.38 -5.27 34.58
C ASN A 953 44.06 -5.09 33.80
N LEU A 954 42.98 -5.82 34.15
CA LEU A 954 41.76 -6.02 33.33
C LEU A 954 41.19 -4.75 32.67
N PHE A 955 41.12 -3.62 33.39
CA PHE A 955 40.62 -2.34 32.86
C PHE A 955 41.69 -1.23 32.75
N THR A 956 42.98 -1.58 32.90
CA THR A 956 44.09 -0.62 33.04
C THR A 956 44.24 0.31 31.82
N TYR A 957 43.89 -0.15 30.62
CA TYR A 957 44.09 0.61 29.38
C TYR A 957 42.84 1.36 28.91
N ASN A 958 41.67 1.06 29.50
CA ASN A 958 40.36 1.58 29.09
C ASN A 958 40.09 2.94 29.75
N THR A 959 41.00 3.89 29.54
CA THR A 959 41.02 5.21 30.20
C THR A 959 39.83 6.12 29.86
N LYS A 960 39.05 5.76 28.84
CA LYS A 960 37.81 6.42 28.44
C LYS A 960 36.55 5.82 29.07
N ALA A 961 36.66 4.75 29.87
CA ALA A 961 35.52 4.12 30.50
C ALA A 961 34.74 5.11 31.39
N THR A 962 33.46 5.28 31.08
CA THR A 962 32.48 6.12 31.78
C THR A 962 31.56 5.29 32.67
N ASP A 963 31.19 4.07 32.26
CA ASP A 963 30.18 3.23 32.94
C ASP A 963 30.71 1.84 33.31
N PHE A 964 30.60 1.49 34.60
CA PHE A 964 30.84 0.16 35.18
C PHE A 964 29.64 -0.29 36.04
N SER A 965 28.44 0.22 35.78
CA SER A 965 27.24 -0.11 36.55
C SER A 965 26.95 -1.60 36.47
N TYR A 966 26.68 -2.27 37.58
CA TYR A 966 26.38 -3.71 37.65
C TYR A 966 27.45 -4.67 37.08
N CYS A 967 28.65 -4.18 36.75
CA CYS A 967 29.68 -4.87 35.93
C CYS A 967 30.03 -6.30 36.38
N PHE A 968 30.04 -6.58 37.69
CA PHE A 968 30.27 -7.91 38.28
C PHE A 968 29.13 -8.37 39.19
N SER A 969 27.95 -7.74 39.11
CA SER A 969 26.85 -8.00 40.03
C SER A 969 26.40 -9.46 40.01
N TYR A 970 25.99 -10.00 41.16
CA TYR A 970 25.59 -11.40 41.40
C TYR A 970 26.69 -12.47 41.19
N GLY A 971 27.89 -12.11 40.71
CA GLY A 971 29.01 -13.05 40.54
C GLY A 971 29.59 -13.57 41.86
N LYS A 972 30.39 -14.64 41.80
CA LYS A 972 31.02 -15.27 42.99
C LYS A 972 32.54 -15.00 43.10
N LEU A 973 32.94 -13.77 42.77
CA LEU A 973 34.31 -13.28 42.96
C LEU A 973 34.72 -13.41 44.44
N LYS A 974 35.80 -14.15 44.72
CA LYS A 974 36.37 -14.26 46.08
C LYS A 974 37.25 -13.06 46.42
N THR A 975 37.98 -12.53 45.44
CA THR A 975 38.92 -11.41 45.60
C THR A 975 38.93 -10.52 44.36
N VAL A 976 39.16 -9.23 44.55
CA VAL A 976 39.35 -8.23 43.49
C VAL A 976 40.78 -7.66 43.57
N PRO A 977 41.47 -7.43 42.44
CA PRO A 977 42.79 -6.79 42.39
C PRO A 977 42.92 -5.44 43.09
N ARG A 978 44.14 -5.07 43.46
CA ARG A 978 44.46 -3.68 43.84
C ARG A 978 44.53 -2.84 42.57
N PHE A 979 44.08 -1.60 42.65
CA PHE A 979 44.15 -0.62 41.55
C PHE A 979 43.37 -1.00 40.28
N LEU A 980 42.45 -1.96 40.32
CA LEU A 980 41.63 -2.43 39.17
C LEU A 980 41.04 -1.28 38.33
N PHE A 981 40.53 -0.23 39.00
CA PHE A 981 39.94 0.93 38.32
C PHE A 981 40.83 2.18 38.31
N ALA A 982 42.13 2.08 38.59
CA ALA A 982 42.98 3.24 38.89
C ALA A 982 43.17 4.24 37.74
N THR A 983 43.09 3.78 36.49
CA THR A 983 43.32 4.60 35.29
C THR A 983 42.04 5.13 34.64
N ASN A 984 40.86 4.61 35.02
CA ASN A 984 39.56 4.96 34.43
C ASN A 984 39.03 6.29 35.03
N LEU A 985 39.79 7.38 34.83
CA LEU A 985 39.53 8.67 35.48
C LEU A 985 38.24 9.35 34.99
N GLN A 986 37.64 8.87 33.90
CA GLN A 986 36.43 9.42 33.28
C GLN A 986 35.12 8.77 33.78
N VAL A 987 35.19 7.79 34.69
CA VAL A 987 34.00 7.08 35.19
C VAL A 987 33.01 8.05 35.84
N THR A 988 31.76 7.98 35.39
CA THR A 988 30.59 8.67 35.93
C THR A 988 29.72 7.75 36.79
N THR A 989 29.85 6.42 36.67
CA THR A 989 29.12 5.45 37.51
C THR A 989 29.83 4.10 37.69
N PHE A 990 29.84 3.63 38.94
CA PHE A 990 30.11 2.27 39.41
C PHE A 990 28.88 1.70 40.14
N LYS A 991 27.67 2.21 39.85
CA LYS A 991 26.42 1.85 40.53
C LYS A 991 26.23 0.33 40.55
N ALA A 992 26.04 -0.25 41.73
CA ALA A 992 25.85 -1.70 41.90
C ALA A 992 26.96 -2.60 41.30
N CYS A 993 28.16 -2.07 41.02
CA CYS A 993 29.24 -2.79 40.32
C CYS A 993 29.55 -4.19 40.90
N PHE A 994 29.56 -4.35 42.22
CA PHE A 994 29.74 -5.64 42.91
C PHE A 994 28.51 -6.03 43.76
N GLN A 995 27.31 -5.56 43.40
CA GLN A 995 26.08 -5.88 44.13
C GLN A 995 25.88 -7.40 44.21
N ASN A 996 25.57 -7.92 45.40
CA ASN A 996 25.36 -9.35 45.68
C ASN A 996 26.57 -10.26 45.36
N CYS A 997 27.79 -9.71 45.35
CA CYS A 997 29.02 -10.53 45.40
C CYS A 997 29.23 -11.09 46.81
N GLU A 998 28.35 -12.01 47.24
CA GLU A 998 28.24 -12.51 48.62
C GLU A 998 29.53 -13.11 49.18
N VAL A 999 30.36 -13.73 48.33
CA VAL A 999 31.63 -14.38 48.74
C VAL A 999 32.87 -13.47 48.64
N LEU A 1000 32.69 -12.20 48.28
CA LEU A 1000 33.79 -11.26 48.03
C LEU A 1000 34.47 -10.75 49.31
N ALA A 1001 35.76 -11.01 49.42
CA ALA A 1001 36.70 -10.28 50.25
C ALA A 1001 37.38 -9.16 49.42
N PRO A 1002 36.95 -7.88 49.54
CA PRO A 1002 37.56 -6.77 48.81
C PRO A 1002 38.90 -6.34 49.44
N ASN A 1003 39.57 -5.38 48.80
CA ASN A 1003 40.76 -4.70 49.32
C ASN A 1003 40.55 -3.17 49.39
N GLU A 1004 41.44 -2.46 50.10
CA GLU A 1004 41.26 -1.02 50.36
C GLU A 1004 41.51 -0.10 49.16
N ASP A 1005 42.26 -0.54 48.13
CA ASP A 1005 42.79 0.31 47.07
C ASP A 1005 42.25 -0.07 45.66
N ILE A 1006 41.03 -0.61 45.58
CA ILE A 1006 40.38 -1.03 44.31
C ILE A 1006 40.31 0.13 43.29
N PHE A 1007 39.99 1.35 43.73
CA PHE A 1007 39.81 2.51 42.84
C PHE A 1007 41.07 3.36 42.66
N CYS A 1008 41.87 3.49 43.72
CA CYS A 1008 43.16 4.17 43.80
C CYS A 1008 43.71 3.97 45.22
N SER A 1009 44.89 4.49 45.53
CA SER A 1009 45.38 4.49 46.91
C SER A 1009 44.44 5.27 47.84
N SER A 1010 44.28 4.80 49.08
CA SER A 1010 43.46 5.45 50.11
C SER A 1010 43.72 6.96 50.29
N SER A 1011 44.95 7.45 50.03
CA SER A 1011 45.31 8.88 50.09
C SER A 1011 44.84 9.71 48.88
N ALA A 1012 44.57 9.08 47.73
CA ALA A 1012 44.15 9.74 46.49
C ALA A 1012 42.61 9.79 46.31
N LEU A 1013 41.83 9.11 47.16
CA LEU A 1013 40.37 8.97 47.03
C LEU A 1013 39.64 10.32 46.85
N LYS A 1014 39.98 11.34 47.65
CA LYS A 1014 39.33 12.66 47.57
C LYS A 1014 39.52 13.36 46.22
N THR A 1015 40.68 13.15 45.58
CA THR A 1015 40.97 13.68 44.25
C THR A 1015 40.27 12.87 43.17
N ARG A 1016 40.30 11.53 43.27
CA ARG A 1016 39.68 10.63 42.28
C ARG A 1016 38.15 10.79 42.22
N PHE A 1017 37.50 10.99 43.36
CA PHE A 1017 36.03 11.11 43.44
C PHE A 1017 35.52 12.56 43.39
N ALA A 1018 36.36 13.53 43.02
CA ALA A 1018 35.96 14.95 42.92
C ALA A 1018 34.84 15.21 41.88
N THR A 1019 34.73 14.37 40.85
CA THR A 1019 33.66 14.38 39.83
C THR A 1019 32.32 13.81 40.34
N ARG A 1020 32.30 13.18 41.52
CA ARG A 1020 31.12 12.53 42.16
C ARG A 1020 30.44 11.45 41.30
N PRO A 1021 31.16 10.40 40.84
CA PRO A 1021 30.52 9.28 40.16
C PRO A 1021 29.47 8.60 41.05
N ASP A 1022 28.43 8.02 40.43
CA ASP A 1022 27.44 7.22 41.14
C ASP A 1022 28.10 5.93 41.66
N ILE A 1023 28.13 5.77 42.97
CA ILE A 1023 28.60 4.58 43.70
C ILE A 1023 27.46 3.95 44.52
N SER A 1024 26.20 4.31 44.25
CA SER A 1024 25.04 3.74 44.92
C SER A 1024 25.02 2.21 44.76
N MET A 1025 24.75 1.50 45.86
CA MET A 1025 24.77 0.03 45.94
C MET A 1025 26.05 -0.67 45.48
N CYS A 1026 27.16 0.03 45.22
CA CYS A 1026 28.37 -0.51 44.56
C CYS A 1026 28.94 -1.77 45.24
N PHE A 1027 28.86 -1.85 46.57
CA PHE A 1027 29.23 -3.01 47.39
C PHE A 1027 28.04 -3.51 48.25
N TYR A 1028 26.82 -3.41 47.73
CA TYR A 1028 25.61 -3.89 48.41
C TYR A 1028 25.65 -5.41 48.58
N ASN A 1029 25.42 -5.91 49.80
CA ASN A 1029 25.41 -7.35 50.13
C ASN A 1029 26.66 -8.11 49.64
N ILE A 1030 27.86 -7.57 49.90
CA ILE A 1030 29.13 -8.28 49.67
C ILE A 1030 29.68 -8.91 50.95
N GLY A 1031 30.42 -10.00 50.81
CA GLY A 1031 31.13 -10.65 51.92
C GLY A 1031 30.24 -11.38 52.93
N SER A 1032 28.93 -11.39 52.75
CA SER A 1032 27.93 -12.04 53.60
C SER A 1032 28.08 -13.57 53.68
N ALA A 1033 28.76 -14.18 52.70
CA ALA A 1033 29.13 -15.59 52.64
C ALA A 1033 30.65 -15.82 52.44
N ALA A 1034 31.50 -14.80 52.65
CA ALA A 1034 32.94 -14.91 52.43
C ALA A 1034 33.67 -15.69 53.53
N GLU A 1035 34.66 -16.51 53.13
CA GLU A 1035 35.52 -17.29 54.03
C GLU A 1035 36.34 -16.40 55.00
N SER A 1036 36.64 -15.17 54.60
CA SER A 1036 37.28 -14.15 55.44
C SER A 1036 36.84 -12.74 55.05
N ARG A 1037 36.83 -11.80 56.00
CA ARG A 1037 36.35 -10.43 55.77
C ARG A 1037 37.45 -9.53 55.18
N GLY A 1038 37.36 -9.24 53.89
CA GLY A 1038 38.23 -8.26 53.23
C GLY A 1038 38.01 -6.82 53.74
N PRO A 1039 39.04 -5.96 53.75
CA PRO A 1039 38.88 -4.56 54.10
C PRO A 1039 38.32 -3.74 52.92
N ALA A 1040 37.37 -2.87 53.22
CA ALA A 1040 36.67 -2.02 52.26
C ALA A 1040 37.53 -0.84 51.76
N PRO A 1041 37.34 -0.37 50.52
CA PRO A 1041 37.78 0.96 50.12
C PRO A 1041 37.15 2.04 51.01
N LYS A 1042 37.94 3.02 51.46
CA LYS A 1042 37.55 3.98 52.52
C LYS A 1042 36.60 5.10 52.05
N LEU A 1043 35.58 4.77 51.25
CA LEU A 1043 34.70 5.73 50.57
C LEU A 1043 33.88 6.62 51.52
N TRP A 1044 33.66 6.20 52.78
CA TRP A 1044 33.04 7.06 53.82
C TRP A 1044 33.89 8.30 54.18
N GLN A 1045 35.15 8.39 53.73
CA GLN A 1045 35.94 9.63 53.82
C GLN A 1045 35.48 10.72 52.83
N LEU A 1046 34.55 10.39 51.92
CA LEU A 1046 34.01 11.27 50.89
C LEU A 1046 32.69 11.95 51.30
N THR A 1047 32.25 11.85 52.56
CA THR A 1047 30.97 12.40 53.04
C THR A 1047 30.73 13.87 52.67
N GLU A 1048 31.72 14.76 52.81
CA GLU A 1048 31.56 16.18 52.41
C GLU A 1048 31.50 16.38 50.88
N ILE A 1049 32.02 15.45 50.08
CA ILE A 1049 31.93 15.49 48.60
C ILE A 1049 30.52 15.10 48.13
N TYR A 1050 29.87 14.14 48.81
CA TYR A 1050 28.54 13.61 48.48
C TYR A 1050 27.38 14.21 49.29
N LYS A 1051 27.65 15.13 50.21
CA LYS A 1051 26.69 15.71 51.18
C LYS A 1051 25.35 16.19 50.61
N ASN A 1052 25.38 16.77 49.42
CA ASN A 1052 24.20 17.28 48.70
C ASN A 1052 23.80 16.39 47.49
N TYR A 1053 24.46 15.24 47.33
CA TYR A 1053 24.35 14.33 46.19
C TYR A 1053 24.09 12.90 46.67
N THR A 1054 23.29 12.75 47.72
CA THR A 1054 23.22 11.52 48.52
C THR A 1054 22.72 10.31 47.75
N ASN A 1055 21.86 10.52 46.74
CA ASN A 1055 21.43 9.47 45.81
C ASN A 1055 22.62 8.78 45.11
N LEU A 1056 23.72 9.50 44.84
CA LEU A 1056 24.91 9.00 44.14
C LEU A 1056 25.86 8.20 45.06
N CYS A 1057 25.59 8.11 46.37
CA CYS A 1057 26.32 7.20 47.27
C CYS A 1057 25.41 6.26 48.07
N LYS A 1058 24.10 6.32 47.80
CA LYS A 1058 23.06 5.64 48.56
C LYS A 1058 23.32 4.12 48.68
N ASP A 1059 23.30 3.62 49.91
CA ASP A 1059 23.35 2.18 50.24
C ASP A 1059 24.57 1.43 49.67
N CYS A 1060 25.67 2.17 49.39
CA CYS A 1060 26.92 1.67 48.82
C CYS A 1060 27.50 0.43 49.55
N PHE A 1061 27.39 0.37 50.88
CA PHE A 1061 27.82 -0.75 51.74
C PHE A 1061 26.67 -1.38 52.54
N SER A 1062 25.39 -1.13 52.20
CA SER A 1062 24.27 -1.74 52.92
C SER A 1062 24.33 -3.27 52.76
N SER A 1063 24.04 -4.00 53.85
CA SER A 1063 24.18 -5.47 53.95
C SER A 1063 25.60 -6.04 53.78
N ALA A 1064 26.67 -5.23 53.73
CA ALA A 1064 28.04 -5.73 53.51
C ALA A 1064 28.77 -6.19 54.80
N CYS A 1065 29.56 -7.26 54.71
CA CYS A 1065 30.31 -7.84 55.84
C CYS A 1065 31.84 -7.65 55.68
N LEU A 1066 32.36 -6.53 56.21
CA LEU A 1066 33.71 -6.02 55.91
C LEU A 1066 34.54 -5.82 57.20
N SER A 1067 35.87 -5.98 57.13
CA SER A 1067 36.73 -6.00 58.33
C SER A 1067 37.09 -4.63 58.90
N ASN A 1068 37.36 -3.63 58.05
CA ASN A 1068 37.74 -2.27 58.47
C ASN A 1068 36.54 -1.30 58.66
N VAL A 1069 35.30 -1.80 58.53
CA VAL A 1069 34.06 -1.01 58.67
C VAL A 1069 33.39 -1.21 60.05
N GLN A 1070 33.89 -2.17 60.85
CA GLN A 1070 33.32 -2.52 62.16
C GLN A 1070 33.21 -1.30 63.10
N GLY A 1071 32.01 -1.08 63.65
CA GLY A 1071 31.75 -0.03 64.64
C GLY A 1071 31.65 1.39 64.09
N ASN A 1072 31.77 1.60 62.77
CA ASN A 1072 31.69 2.94 62.17
C ASN A 1072 30.23 3.43 62.08
N THR A 1073 29.78 4.19 63.09
CA THR A 1073 28.43 4.79 63.13
C THR A 1073 28.18 5.87 62.08
N ASN A 1074 29.23 6.33 61.37
CA ASN A 1074 29.19 7.52 60.52
C ASN A 1074 29.05 7.20 59.02
N LEU A 1075 28.56 5.99 58.66
CA LEU A 1075 28.31 5.62 57.26
C LEU A 1075 27.20 6.45 56.60
N GLY A 1076 26.15 6.80 57.36
CA GLY A 1076 25.05 7.64 56.88
C GLY A 1076 24.45 7.13 55.57
N GLU A 1077 24.49 7.97 54.53
CA GLU A 1077 23.97 7.66 53.18
C GLU A 1077 24.63 6.43 52.54
N PHE A 1078 25.90 6.17 52.85
CA PHE A 1078 26.66 5.04 52.29
C PHE A 1078 26.22 3.68 52.82
N GLY A 1079 25.33 3.60 53.82
CA GLY A 1079 24.86 2.35 54.39
C GLY A 1079 23.70 2.57 55.36
N ARG A 1080 22.51 2.93 54.84
CA ARG A 1080 21.38 3.35 55.68
C ARG A 1080 20.69 2.19 56.39
N THR A 1081 20.87 0.94 55.95
CA THR A 1081 20.26 -0.24 56.56
C THR A 1081 21.20 -1.45 56.59
N GLY A 1082 21.08 -2.26 57.65
CA GLY A 1082 21.46 -3.67 57.62
C GLY A 1082 22.96 -4.02 57.59
N VAL A 1083 23.88 -3.20 58.11
CA VAL A 1083 25.27 -3.66 58.32
C VAL A 1083 25.29 -4.67 59.48
N TYR A 1084 25.00 -5.94 59.17
CA TYR A 1084 24.76 -6.97 60.17
C TYR A 1084 26.05 -7.45 60.83
N VAL A 1085 26.17 -7.12 62.11
CA VAL A 1085 27.16 -7.70 63.03
C VAL A 1085 26.43 -8.75 63.88
N ASN A 1086 27.00 -9.95 63.98
CA ASN A 1086 26.69 -10.87 65.05
C ASN A 1086 27.99 -11.37 65.68
N LYS A 1087 27.89 -11.84 66.94
CA LYS A 1087 28.98 -11.90 67.92
C LYS A 1087 30.09 -12.89 67.57
#